data_AF-A0A660UHD0-F1
#
_entry.id   AF-A0A660UHD0-F1
#
_cell.length_a   1.000
_cell.length_b   1.000
_cell.length_c   1.000
_cell.angle_alpha   90.00
_cell.angle_beta   90.00
_cell.angle_gamma   90.00
#
_symmetry.space_group_name_H-M   'P 1'
#
loop_
_entity.id
_entity.type
_entity.pdbx_description
1 polymer ?
#
loop_
_entity_poly.entity_id
_entity_poly.type
_entity_poly.pdbx_seq_one_letter_code
_entity_poly.pdbx_strand_id
1 'polypeptide(L)'
;MRKLFVIVAILMIIPFSSHALEIIKGPYLQNVTQDGITIMWETDKPSSSEVWYGEGELSRYKGDRNPVKIHEVRIEGLRIETRYRYKVISRAGGEEVESEVYSFRTAPYRDTPFRFAVWGDNRTDFRKCEEVAKLIASQNPDLVINVGDVVSNGEVYEQWGREYFIPIRHFAHSVPTYIAIGNHERQSHWFDEFVSQPGNEHWFAFTYGNSRFIILDTNRPYYPGSEQYEWLLRELTSREFREADFRFAFFHHPPYSEQWDSPGYVGEEGVRKYLVPLLEKYGVDIVFSGHTHDYERGRRILEGDREIYYIITGGGGSALDRVFTKDWDVIQKHISAYHCVVVDVKGNVLEFKAVGLDGKVLDSFRKVSLDGMARAIGRERPFLGEQLAKVKGREFDGDSFVFALAGDTRSWLKVFQPRTWRRIIRELNVIKPAFVLDVGDLISTGYTSDMELLAREWREYFEAVSESEIPILPVVGNHDIWDETSQMVWRRVVGDLWYSFDYGNSHFIVLCSDQARPNHISRIGPEQLEWLKEDLEESWDAEHVFVFLHKPLWRDRRSNWDEVHELLKGYNVEAVIAGHAHIYSFDGERDGIKYIVSGGGGAEMDAFRDAGRFFHYMLVTVDGEEVSYSVVEPGSVHPIDVVTSKSASLAGRIARAISLSPIPVQSALSGARAVLSVSNVHDRPIDLLLRWEVPQGFRVDPLIARASLKPGEKREIAFEVKLDDPDATWGMTPRLTVEYPGEEGRVVRVDRYLTLIGRFAPKRLLVSYFDGRRRTVYPHITLASSNPKEFSLSGALLWDDNVLYVHLVFSDDQVQKGDRYAIELDVMGREVRFDVEPGRRAKVVPKVRGGGYIPDLAIRAGRSSVSIMLPWRSIDAEPIPGGGIKVGIEAIDSDGEGSVERFEWKGEAVISP
;
A
#
# COMPACT_ATOMS: atom_id res chain seq x y z
N MET A 1 -41.27 -95.09 -39.18
CA MET A 1 -41.40 -94.06 -40.23
C MET A 1 -41.86 -92.76 -39.58
N ARG A 2 -40.99 -91.72 -39.66
CA ARG A 2 -41.17 -90.26 -39.44
C ARG A 2 -42.20 -89.77 -38.40
N LYS A 3 -41.70 -89.34 -37.23
CA LYS A 3 -42.36 -88.34 -36.36
C LYS A 3 -41.95 -86.94 -36.82
N LEU A 4 -42.93 -86.10 -37.12
CA LEU A 4 -42.81 -84.71 -37.52
C LEU A 4 -42.66 -83.85 -36.25
N PHE A 5 -41.50 -83.20 -36.05
CA PHE A 5 -41.33 -82.17 -35.04
C PHE A 5 -41.69 -80.82 -35.67
N VAL A 6 -42.76 -80.20 -35.18
CA VAL A 6 -43.09 -78.79 -35.45
C VAL A 6 -42.33 -77.96 -34.43
N ILE A 7 -41.35 -77.17 -34.89
CA ILE A 7 -40.71 -76.12 -34.09
C ILE A 7 -41.59 -74.88 -34.19
N VAL A 8 -42.25 -74.51 -33.10
CA VAL A 8 -42.87 -73.19 -32.94
C VAL A 8 -41.78 -72.24 -32.47
N ALA A 9 -41.32 -71.35 -33.34
CA ALA A 9 -40.47 -70.23 -32.98
C ALA A 9 -41.33 -69.17 -32.27
N ILE A 10 -41.20 -69.05 -30.96
CA ILE A 10 -41.73 -67.91 -30.20
C ILE A 10 -40.79 -66.73 -30.45
N LEU A 11 -41.21 -65.79 -31.29
CA LEU A 11 -40.58 -64.48 -31.43
C LEU A 11 -40.87 -63.70 -30.12
N MET A 12 -39.91 -63.68 -29.19
CA MET A 12 -39.95 -62.69 -28.11
C MET A 12 -39.64 -61.32 -28.72
N ILE A 13 -40.68 -60.52 -28.94
CA ILE A 13 -40.54 -59.08 -29.10
C ILE A 13 -40.20 -58.55 -27.71
N ILE A 14 -38.91 -58.35 -27.45
CA ILE A 14 -38.47 -57.53 -26.32
C ILE A 14 -38.89 -56.09 -26.67
N PRO A 15 -39.75 -55.44 -25.88
CA PRO A 15 -40.01 -54.03 -26.08
C PRO A 15 -38.69 -53.29 -25.86
N PHE A 16 -38.21 -52.58 -26.88
CA PHE A 16 -37.25 -51.51 -26.66
C PHE A 16 -37.94 -50.52 -25.72
N SER A 17 -37.59 -50.55 -24.43
CA SER A 17 -37.89 -49.44 -23.54
C SER A 17 -37.13 -48.24 -24.08
N SER A 18 -37.81 -47.35 -24.80
CA SER A 18 -37.26 -46.02 -25.08
C SER A 18 -37.15 -45.31 -23.74
N HIS A 19 -35.92 -45.13 -23.23
CA HIS A 19 -35.70 -44.27 -22.07
C HIS A 19 -36.06 -42.82 -22.44
N ALA A 20 -36.59 -42.07 -21.49
CA ALA A 20 -36.91 -40.66 -21.68
C ALA A 20 -35.64 -39.88 -22.01
N LEU A 21 -35.77 -38.77 -22.76
CA LEU A 21 -34.69 -37.84 -23.04
C LEU A 21 -34.05 -37.35 -21.74
N GLU A 22 -32.73 -37.47 -21.65
CA GLU A 22 -31.96 -37.12 -20.46
C GLU A 22 -30.78 -36.22 -20.80
N ILE A 23 -30.49 -35.27 -19.91
CA ILE A 23 -29.22 -34.53 -19.90
C ILE A 23 -28.20 -35.38 -19.16
N ILE A 24 -27.19 -35.87 -19.88
CA ILE A 24 -26.18 -36.80 -19.36
C ILE A 24 -24.88 -36.11 -18.93
N LYS A 25 -24.65 -34.87 -19.41
CA LYS A 25 -23.55 -34.00 -18.96
C LYS A 25 -24.00 -32.54 -18.93
N GLY A 26 -23.62 -31.80 -17.90
CA GLY A 26 -23.90 -30.37 -17.78
C GLY A 26 -25.29 -30.03 -17.21
N PRO A 27 -25.74 -28.76 -17.37
CA PRO A 27 -25.07 -27.69 -18.12
C PRO A 27 -23.75 -27.22 -17.47
N TYR A 28 -22.82 -26.78 -18.30
CA TYR A 28 -21.55 -26.18 -17.89
C TYR A 28 -21.24 -24.92 -18.71
N LEU A 29 -20.45 -24.02 -18.12
CA LEU A 29 -20.22 -22.67 -18.64
C LEU A 29 -18.80 -22.51 -19.18
N GLN A 30 -18.66 -21.89 -20.35
CA GLN A 30 -17.37 -21.59 -20.98
C GLN A 30 -17.36 -20.20 -21.63
N ASN A 31 -16.16 -19.75 -22.02
CA ASN A 31 -15.93 -18.54 -22.82
C ASN A 31 -16.71 -17.30 -22.32
N VAL A 32 -16.60 -17.00 -21.02
CA VAL A 32 -17.22 -15.79 -20.47
C VAL A 32 -16.48 -14.55 -20.96
N THR A 33 -17.25 -13.51 -21.29
CA THR A 33 -16.79 -12.19 -21.73
C THR A 33 -17.59 -11.13 -20.98
N GLN A 34 -17.27 -9.85 -21.18
CA GLN A 34 -18.02 -8.76 -20.52
C GLN A 34 -19.47 -8.71 -21.00
N ASP A 35 -19.77 -9.17 -22.21
CA ASP A 35 -21.10 -9.07 -22.82
C ASP A 35 -21.64 -10.41 -23.34
N GLY A 36 -21.02 -11.54 -22.97
CA GLY A 36 -21.44 -12.85 -23.44
C GLY A 36 -20.88 -14.04 -22.67
N ILE A 37 -21.46 -15.20 -22.92
CA ILE A 37 -21.09 -16.50 -22.32
C ILE A 37 -21.50 -17.65 -23.25
N THR A 38 -20.82 -18.79 -23.17
CA THR A 38 -21.23 -20.02 -23.83
C THR A 38 -21.74 -21.02 -22.79
N ILE A 39 -22.90 -21.65 -23.07
CA ILE A 39 -23.50 -22.68 -22.25
C ILE A 39 -23.49 -23.98 -23.04
N MET A 40 -22.97 -25.04 -22.43
CA MET A 40 -22.83 -26.36 -23.05
C MET A 40 -23.48 -27.45 -22.21
N TRP A 41 -24.02 -28.49 -22.86
CA TRP A 41 -24.54 -29.70 -22.22
C TRP A 41 -24.59 -30.85 -23.22
N GLU A 42 -24.81 -32.07 -22.76
CA GLU A 42 -24.99 -33.25 -23.62
C GLU A 42 -26.27 -34.01 -23.27
N THR A 43 -27.01 -34.46 -24.28
CA THR A 43 -28.17 -35.35 -24.15
C THR A 43 -27.89 -36.77 -24.65
N ASP A 44 -28.66 -37.74 -24.14
CA ASP A 44 -28.51 -39.16 -24.50
C ASP A 44 -28.83 -39.45 -25.99
N LYS A 45 -29.63 -38.58 -26.63
CA LYS A 45 -30.04 -38.66 -28.05
C LYS A 45 -30.15 -37.27 -28.70
N PRO A 46 -29.96 -37.15 -30.03
CA PRO A 46 -30.00 -35.86 -30.72
C PRO A 46 -31.31 -35.09 -30.45
N SER A 47 -31.18 -33.83 -30.04
CA SER A 47 -32.30 -32.97 -29.61
C SER A 47 -32.03 -31.48 -29.86
N SER A 48 -33.05 -30.63 -29.73
CA SER A 48 -32.88 -29.17 -29.85
C SER A 48 -32.00 -28.60 -28.74
N SER A 49 -31.36 -27.46 -29.02
CA SER A 49 -30.53 -26.71 -28.08
C SER A 49 -31.22 -25.42 -27.67
N GLU A 50 -31.73 -25.30 -26.46
CA GLU A 50 -32.47 -24.09 -26.04
C GLU A 50 -32.00 -23.58 -24.69
N VAL A 51 -31.81 -22.27 -24.57
CA VAL A 51 -31.47 -21.57 -23.33
C VAL A 51 -32.47 -20.45 -23.06
N TRP A 52 -33.08 -20.51 -21.88
CA TRP A 52 -33.87 -19.43 -21.31
C TRP A 52 -33.04 -18.71 -20.26
N TYR A 53 -32.99 -17.38 -20.30
CA TYR A 53 -32.14 -16.58 -19.41
C TYR A 53 -32.73 -15.20 -19.09
N GLY A 54 -32.25 -14.57 -18.02
CA GLY A 54 -32.61 -13.18 -17.69
C GLY A 54 -32.11 -12.70 -16.34
N GLU A 55 -32.26 -11.39 -16.10
CA GLU A 55 -31.88 -10.72 -14.86
C GLU A 55 -33.02 -10.88 -13.85
N GLY A 56 -32.98 -11.96 -13.08
CA GLY A 56 -34.10 -12.35 -12.22
C GLY A 56 -35.04 -13.33 -12.94
N GLU A 57 -36.01 -12.84 -13.71
CA GLU A 57 -36.95 -13.70 -14.45
C GLU A 57 -36.36 -14.19 -15.79
N LEU A 58 -36.64 -15.46 -16.14
CA LEU A 58 -36.22 -16.11 -17.39
C LEU A 58 -37.04 -15.60 -18.59
N SER A 59 -36.77 -14.37 -19.00
CA SER A 59 -37.57 -13.61 -19.99
C SER A 59 -36.97 -13.61 -21.41
N ARG A 60 -35.70 -13.97 -21.56
CA ARG A 60 -34.99 -14.03 -22.84
C ARG A 60 -34.76 -15.47 -23.27
N TYR A 61 -34.64 -15.68 -24.57
CA TYR A 61 -34.51 -16.99 -25.20
C TYR A 61 -33.45 -16.97 -26.30
N LYS A 62 -32.68 -18.06 -26.39
CA LYS A 62 -31.78 -18.37 -27.52
C LYS A 62 -31.85 -19.87 -27.76
N GLY A 63 -32.00 -20.31 -29.01
CA GLY A 63 -31.97 -21.74 -29.31
C GLY A 63 -31.79 -22.07 -30.77
N ASP A 64 -31.46 -23.34 -31.03
CA ASP A 64 -31.37 -23.99 -32.32
C ASP A 64 -32.23 -25.27 -32.31
N ARG A 65 -32.98 -25.49 -33.39
CA ARG A 65 -33.84 -26.66 -33.57
C ARG A 65 -33.12 -27.82 -34.26
N ASN A 66 -31.91 -27.61 -34.76
CA ASN A 66 -31.11 -28.69 -35.34
C ASN A 66 -30.77 -29.73 -34.26
N PRO A 67 -31.15 -31.00 -34.46
CA PRO A 67 -30.94 -32.02 -33.45
C PRO A 67 -29.46 -32.39 -33.35
N VAL A 68 -28.85 -32.14 -32.19
CA VAL A 68 -27.47 -32.50 -31.84
C VAL A 68 -27.44 -33.18 -30.48
N LYS A 69 -26.36 -33.91 -30.17
CA LYS A 69 -26.16 -34.54 -28.86
C LYS A 69 -25.42 -33.63 -27.89
N ILE A 70 -24.34 -33.03 -28.37
CA ILE A 70 -23.57 -32.04 -27.62
C ILE A 70 -24.07 -30.67 -28.08
N HIS A 71 -24.56 -29.91 -27.13
CA HIS A 71 -25.23 -28.65 -27.34
C HIS A 71 -24.28 -27.51 -26.97
N GLU A 72 -24.18 -26.53 -27.84
CA GLU A 72 -23.41 -25.32 -27.61
C GLU A 72 -24.28 -24.10 -27.93
N VAL A 73 -24.47 -23.21 -26.96
CA VAL A 73 -25.24 -21.98 -27.14
C VAL A 73 -24.46 -20.78 -26.63
N ARG A 74 -23.99 -19.95 -27.56
CA ARG A 74 -23.41 -18.63 -27.30
C ARG A 74 -24.50 -17.58 -27.11
N ILE A 75 -24.43 -16.86 -25.99
CA ILE A 75 -25.27 -15.70 -25.68
C ILE A 75 -24.40 -14.45 -25.69
N GLU A 76 -24.85 -13.40 -26.36
CA GLU A 76 -24.16 -12.11 -26.50
C GLU A 76 -25.10 -10.94 -26.20
N GLY A 77 -24.55 -9.71 -26.14
CA GLY A 77 -25.31 -8.51 -25.80
C GLY A 77 -25.85 -8.55 -24.36
N LEU A 78 -25.10 -9.17 -23.45
CA LEU A 78 -25.35 -9.16 -22.02
C LEU A 78 -24.75 -7.88 -21.41
N ARG A 79 -25.29 -7.47 -20.26
CA ARG A 79 -24.67 -6.39 -19.50
C ARG A 79 -23.43 -6.91 -18.79
N ILE A 80 -22.41 -6.06 -18.75
CA ILE A 80 -21.17 -6.29 -17.99
C ILE A 80 -21.43 -6.44 -16.50
N GLU A 81 -20.63 -7.28 -15.85
CA GLU A 81 -20.67 -7.55 -14.41
C GLU A 81 -22.07 -7.88 -13.85
N THR A 82 -22.92 -8.51 -14.67
CA THR A 82 -24.33 -8.72 -14.35
C THR A 82 -24.61 -10.20 -14.13
N ARG A 83 -25.37 -10.50 -13.08
CA ARG A 83 -25.82 -11.87 -12.78
C ARG A 83 -27.07 -12.19 -13.61
N TYR A 84 -27.02 -13.29 -14.33
CA TYR A 84 -28.14 -13.85 -15.09
C TYR A 84 -28.55 -15.19 -14.50
N ARG A 85 -29.85 -15.44 -14.42
CA ARG A 85 -30.41 -16.78 -14.20
C ARG A 85 -30.62 -17.45 -15.56
N TYR A 86 -30.45 -18.77 -15.62
CA TYR A 86 -30.69 -19.52 -16.85
C TYR A 86 -31.16 -20.95 -16.59
N LYS A 87 -31.77 -21.57 -17.61
CA LYS A 87 -31.96 -23.03 -17.70
C LYS A 87 -31.81 -23.47 -19.14
N VAL A 88 -31.43 -24.74 -19.34
CA VAL A 88 -31.38 -25.35 -20.68
C VAL A 88 -32.59 -26.26 -20.89
N ILE A 89 -33.06 -26.34 -22.13
CA ILE A 89 -34.15 -27.23 -22.54
C ILE A 89 -33.74 -27.93 -23.84
N SER A 90 -34.03 -29.22 -23.92
CA SER A 90 -33.83 -30.03 -25.11
C SER A 90 -35.09 -30.81 -25.45
N ARG A 91 -35.44 -30.86 -26.74
CA ARG A 91 -36.65 -31.54 -27.24
C ARG A 91 -36.32 -32.48 -28.40
N ALA A 92 -36.88 -33.69 -28.38
CA ALA A 92 -36.76 -34.67 -29.45
C ALA A 92 -37.95 -35.63 -29.45
N GLY A 93 -38.54 -35.91 -30.62
CA GLY A 93 -39.56 -36.96 -30.75
C GLY A 93 -40.81 -36.80 -29.89
N GLY A 94 -41.16 -35.57 -29.46
CA GLY A 94 -42.27 -35.29 -28.55
C GLY A 94 -41.90 -35.36 -27.06
N GLU A 95 -40.65 -35.68 -26.74
CA GLU A 95 -40.09 -35.62 -25.38
C GLU A 95 -39.38 -34.28 -25.14
N GLU A 96 -39.31 -33.88 -23.86
CA GLU A 96 -38.65 -32.67 -23.38
C GLU A 96 -37.89 -32.97 -22.09
N VAL A 97 -36.67 -32.45 -21.98
CA VAL A 97 -35.88 -32.42 -20.75
C VAL A 97 -35.43 -31.00 -20.47
N GLU A 98 -35.46 -30.60 -19.20
CA GLU A 98 -34.96 -29.31 -18.74
C GLU A 98 -33.99 -29.46 -17.57
N SER A 99 -33.04 -28.53 -17.46
CA SER A 99 -32.19 -28.44 -16.27
C SER A 99 -32.89 -27.72 -15.11
N GLU A 100 -32.31 -27.78 -13.92
CA GLU A 100 -32.61 -26.80 -12.87
C GLU A 100 -32.27 -25.38 -13.34
N VAL A 101 -32.76 -24.38 -12.59
CA VAL A 101 -32.41 -22.97 -12.83
C VAL A 101 -31.10 -22.65 -12.14
N TYR A 102 -30.07 -22.36 -12.94
CA TYR A 102 -28.75 -21.95 -12.48
C TYR A 102 -28.53 -20.45 -12.69
N SER A 103 -27.33 -19.95 -12.35
CA SER A 103 -26.96 -18.56 -12.59
C SER A 103 -25.50 -18.41 -12.96
N PHE A 104 -25.18 -17.43 -13.80
CA PHE A 104 -23.81 -17.02 -14.11
C PHE A 104 -23.64 -15.51 -13.94
N ARG A 105 -22.41 -15.03 -13.94
CA ARG A 105 -22.07 -13.61 -13.98
C ARG A 105 -21.17 -13.35 -15.20
N THR A 106 -21.47 -12.30 -15.97
CA THR A 106 -20.56 -11.84 -17.03
C THR A 106 -19.25 -11.32 -16.44
N ALA A 107 -18.19 -11.26 -17.26
CA ALA A 107 -16.89 -10.83 -16.80
C ALA A 107 -16.95 -9.41 -16.19
N PRO A 108 -16.20 -9.13 -15.12
CA PRO A 108 -16.34 -7.92 -14.35
C PRO A 108 -15.69 -6.71 -15.03
N TYR A 109 -15.97 -5.51 -14.49
CA TYR A 109 -15.15 -4.33 -14.80
C TYR A 109 -13.70 -4.53 -14.33
N ARG A 110 -12.78 -3.71 -14.85
CA ARG A 110 -11.35 -3.77 -14.56
C ARG A 110 -11.04 -3.82 -13.06
N ASP A 111 -11.60 -2.88 -12.30
CA ASP A 111 -11.24 -2.64 -10.90
C ASP A 111 -12.08 -3.48 -9.90
N THR A 112 -13.01 -4.28 -10.41
CA THR A 112 -13.85 -5.14 -9.60
C THR A 112 -13.04 -6.33 -9.09
N PRO A 113 -13.00 -6.58 -7.77
CA PRO A 113 -12.30 -7.74 -7.23
C PRO A 113 -12.92 -9.03 -7.73
N PHE A 114 -12.07 -10.02 -8.01
CA PHE A 114 -12.51 -11.34 -8.45
C PHE A 114 -11.59 -12.44 -7.92
N ARG A 115 -12.11 -13.66 -7.89
CA ARG A 115 -11.41 -14.86 -7.47
C ARG A 115 -11.38 -15.88 -8.60
N PHE A 116 -10.24 -16.53 -8.82
CA PHE A 116 -10.19 -17.73 -9.67
C PHE A 116 -9.51 -18.89 -8.96
N ALA A 117 -9.89 -20.10 -9.34
CA ALA A 117 -9.27 -21.32 -8.85
C ALA A 117 -8.49 -22.03 -9.97
N VAL A 118 -7.39 -22.70 -9.59
CA VAL A 118 -6.54 -23.48 -10.49
C VAL A 118 -6.32 -24.88 -9.90
N TRP A 119 -6.36 -25.91 -10.75
CA TRP A 119 -6.14 -27.31 -10.38
C TRP A 119 -5.78 -28.12 -11.63
N GLY A 120 -5.25 -29.33 -11.49
CA GLY A 120 -4.93 -30.20 -12.63
C GLY A 120 -4.76 -31.66 -12.24
N ASP A 121 -4.60 -32.52 -13.25
CA ASP A 121 -4.26 -33.93 -13.10
C ASP A 121 -5.32 -34.71 -12.29
N ASN A 122 -6.60 -34.37 -12.53
CA ASN A 122 -7.75 -34.85 -11.78
C ASN A 122 -8.30 -36.20 -12.27
N ARG A 123 -7.50 -36.95 -13.03
CA ARG A 123 -7.83 -38.27 -13.58
C ARG A 123 -7.67 -39.41 -12.55
N THR A 124 -8.01 -40.63 -12.98
CA THR A 124 -7.78 -41.90 -12.26
C THR A 124 -8.61 -42.11 -10.97
N ASP A 125 -8.41 -41.35 -9.90
CA ASP A 125 -9.22 -41.45 -8.67
C ASP A 125 -10.37 -40.41 -8.70
N PHE A 126 -11.46 -40.77 -9.37
CA PHE A 126 -12.61 -39.89 -9.52
C PHE A 126 -13.27 -39.48 -8.18
N ARG A 127 -13.10 -40.26 -7.10
CA ARG A 127 -13.63 -39.91 -5.78
C ARG A 127 -12.82 -38.79 -5.15
N LYS A 128 -11.49 -38.87 -5.27
CA LYS A 128 -10.60 -37.77 -4.85
C LYS A 128 -10.78 -36.53 -5.70
N CYS A 129 -10.91 -36.69 -7.01
CA CYS A 129 -11.30 -35.60 -7.90
C CYS A 129 -12.60 -34.92 -7.46
N GLU A 130 -13.64 -35.69 -7.10
CA GLU A 130 -14.89 -35.11 -6.61
C GLU A 130 -14.75 -34.38 -5.25
N GLU A 131 -13.89 -34.88 -4.35
CA GLU A 131 -13.54 -34.17 -3.10
C GLU A 131 -12.86 -32.82 -3.39
N VAL A 132 -11.89 -32.77 -4.32
CA VAL A 132 -11.22 -31.53 -4.73
C VAL A 132 -12.20 -30.59 -5.44
N ALA A 133 -13.09 -31.09 -6.29
CA ALA A 133 -14.10 -30.28 -6.95
C ALA A 133 -15.09 -29.63 -5.95
N LYS A 134 -15.47 -30.35 -4.88
CA LYS A 134 -16.26 -29.79 -3.76
C LYS A 134 -15.47 -28.75 -2.99
N LEU A 135 -14.16 -28.97 -2.78
CA LEU A 135 -13.28 -27.97 -2.18
C LEU A 135 -13.29 -26.70 -3.03
N ILE A 136 -13.07 -26.78 -4.35
CA ILE A 136 -13.10 -25.64 -5.27
C ILE A 136 -14.45 -24.91 -5.18
N ALA A 137 -15.57 -25.63 -5.23
CA ALA A 137 -16.90 -25.03 -5.10
C ALA A 137 -17.05 -24.26 -3.78
N SER A 138 -16.52 -24.79 -2.66
CA SER A 138 -16.55 -24.12 -1.35
C SER A 138 -15.71 -22.83 -1.29
N GLN A 139 -14.75 -22.67 -2.21
CA GLN A 139 -13.94 -21.44 -2.32
C GLN A 139 -14.68 -20.32 -3.07
N ASN A 140 -15.87 -20.57 -3.62
CA ASN A 140 -16.67 -19.59 -4.36
C ASN A 140 -15.89 -18.81 -5.45
N PRO A 141 -15.19 -19.48 -6.38
CA PRO A 141 -14.48 -18.79 -7.46
C PRO A 141 -15.44 -18.17 -8.48
N ASP A 142 -15.00 -17.08 -9.11
CA ASP A 142 -15.67 -16.48 -10.28
C ASP A 142 -15.24 -17.15 -11.61
N LEU A 143 -14.09 -17.84 -11.61
CA LEU A 143 -13.54 -18.61 -12.72
C LEU A 143 -12.78 -19.87 -12.23
N VAL A 144 -12.79 -20.95 -12.99
CA VAL A 144 -11.94 -22.14 -12.73
C VAL A 144 -11.10 -22.48 -13.96
N ILE A 145 -9.80 -22.70 -13.77
CA ILE A 145 -8.89 -23.11 -14.84
C ILE A 145 -8.27 -24.46 -14.46
N ASN A 146 -8.40 -25.44 -15.35
CA ASN A 146 -7.75 -26.73 -15.22
C ASN A 146 -6.46 -26.76 -16.05
N VAL A 147 -5.35 -27.25 -15.49
CA VAL A 147 -4.04 -27.30 -16.19
C VAL A 147 -3.77 -28.63 -16.90
N GLY A 148 -4.80 -29.40 -17.20
CA GLY A 148 -4.74 -30.57 -18.09
C GLY A 148 -4.81 -31.91 -17.36
N ASP A 149 -4.83 -32.99 -18.14
CA ASP A 149 -4.99 -34.37 -17.63
C ASP A 149 -6.31 -34.55 -16.85
N VAL A 150 -7.40 -34.12 -17.47
CA VAL A 150 -8.76 -34.21 -16.89
C VAL A 150 -9.34 -35.63 -16.98
N VAL A 151 -8.79 -36.46 -17.85
CA VAL A 151 -9.19 -37.86 -18.07
C VAL A 151 -7.97 -38.76 -18.22
N SER A 152 -8.12 -40.06 -17.91
CA SER A 152 -7.01 -41.02 -18.04
C SER A 152 -6.63 -41.33 -19.49
N ASN A 153 -7.57 -41.21 -20.43
CA ASN A 153 -7.40 -41.36 -21.86
C ASN A 153 -8.52 -40.61 -22.60
N GLY A 154 -8.17 -39.51 -23.28
CA GLY A 154 -9.09 -38.65 -24.01
C GLY A 154 -9.84 -39.31 -25.16
N GLU A 155 -9.40 -40.48 -25.63
CA GLU A 155 -10.11 -41.25 -26.66
C GLU A 155 -11.29 -42.06 -26.10
N VAL A 156 -11.39 -42.20 -24.77
CA VAL A 156 -12.43 -43.01 -24.10
C VAL A 156 -13.54 -42.09 -23.59
N TYR A 157 -14.66 -42.05 -24.31
CA TYR A 157 -15.83 -41.22 -24.02
C TYR A 157 -16.34 -41.34 -22.56
N GLU A 158 -16.40 -42.55 -22.01
CA GLU A 158 -16.94 -42.79 -20.66
C GLU A 158 -16.07 -42.15 -19.56
N GLN A 159 -14.77 -41.97 -19.82
CA GLN A 159 -13.86 -41.35 -18.85
C GLN A 159 -14.12 -39.86 -18.70
N TRP A 160 -14.50 -39.16 -19.78
CA TRP A 160 -14.95 -37.77 -19.70
C TRP A 160 -16.11 -37.61 -18.74
N GLY A 161 -17.11 -38.50 -18.83
CA GLY A 161 -18.23 -38.52 -17.89
C GLY A 161 -17.77 -38.70 -16.44
N ARG A 162 -17.01 -39.77 -16.18
CA ARG A 162 -16.66 -40.18 -14.81
C ARG A 162 -15.61 -39.30 -14.13
N GLU A 163 -14.57 -38.91 -14.86
CA GLU A 163 -13.37 -38.28 -14.30
C GLU A 163 -13.39 -36.76 -14.39
N TYR A 164 -14.19 -36.19 -15.30
CA TYR A 164 -14.30 -34.74 -15.48
C TYR A 164 -15.72 -34.20 -15.20
N PHE A 165 -16.73 -34.61 -15.98
CA PHE A 165 -18.06 -33.99 -15.92
C PHE A 165 -18.83 -34.27 -14.64
N ILE A 166 -18.70 -35.49 -14.09
CA ILE A 166 -19.25 -35.81 -12.77
C ILE A 166 -18.62 -34.87 -11.73
N PRO A 167 -17.30 -34.81 -11.52
CA PRO A 167 -16.71 -33.90 -10.52
C PRO A 167 -17.06 -32.42 -10.69
N ILE A 168 -16.96 -31.85 -11.89
CA ILE A 168 -17.16 -30.39 -12.07
C ILE A 168 -18.61 -29.94 -11.89
N ARG A 169 -19.59 -30.86 -11.87
CA ARG A 169 -21.02 -30.53 -11.65
C ARG A 169 -21.28 -29.72 -10.38
N HIS A 170 -20.36 -29.74 -9.41
CA HIS A 170 -20.45 -28.97 -8.17
C HIS A 170 -20.28 -27.46 -8.36
N PHE A 171 -19.76 -27.01 -9.50
CA PHE A 171 -19.55 -25.58 -9.78
C PHE A 171 -19.78 -25.16 -11.23
N ALA A 172 -19.57 -26.05 -12.22
CA ALA A 172 -19.51 -25.68 -13.63
C ALA A 172 -20.82 -25.14 -14.20
N HIS A 173 -21.96 -25.44 -13.57
CA HIS A 173 -23.26 -24.87 -13.92
C HIS A 173 -23.37 -23.36 -13.57
N SER A 174 -22.49 -22.83 -12.73
CA SER A 174 -22.53 -21.42 -12.29
C SER A 174 -21.20 -20.68 -12.43
N VAL A 175 -20.10 -21.40 -12.60
CA VAL A 175 -18.75 -20.85 -12.70
C VAL A 175 -18.14 -21.26 -14.05
N PRO A 176 -17.72 -20.33 -14.91
CA PRO A 176 -17.04 -20.64 -16.16
C PRO A 176 -15.74 -21.41 -15.94
N THR A 177 -15.52 -22.45 -16.75
CA THR A 177 -14.39 -23.36 -16.66
C THR A 177 -13.55 -23.36 -17.94
N TYR A 178 -12.23 -23.41 -17.81
CA TYR A 178 -11.28 -23.53 -18.93
C TYR A 178 -10.30 -24.68 -18.68
N ILE A 179 -9.71 -25.23 -19.74
CA ILE A 179 -8.75 -26.33 -19.71
C ILE A 179 -7.54 -25.97 -20.57
N ALA A 180 -6.34 -26.01 -19.99
CA ALA A 180 -5.10 -26.16 -20.74
C ALA A 180 -4.89 -27.66 -21.00
N ILE A 181 -4.81 -28.08 -22.26
CA ILE A 181 -4.79 -29.50 -22.61
C ILE A 181 -3.51 -30.22 -22.13
N GLY A 182 -3.67 -31.41 -21.54
CA GLY A 182 -2.59 -32.29 -21.08
C GLY A 182 -2.31 -33.46 -22.02
N ASN A 183 -1.32 -34.28 -21.66
CA ASN A 183 -0.90 -35.38 -22.53
C ASN A 183 -1.86 -36.56 -22.51
N HIS A 184 -2.70 -36.71 -21.48
CA HIS A 184 -3.71 -37.77 -21.43
C HIS A 184 -4.95 -37.48 -22.27
N GLU A 185 -5.21 -36.23 -22.65
CA GLU A 185 -6.28 -35.89 -23.61
C GLU A 185 -5.97 -36.36 -25.04
N ARG A 186 -4.69 -36.63 -25.35
CA ARG A 186 -4.19 -37.23 -26.61
C ARG A 186 -4.60 -36.51 -27.90
N GLN A 187 -4.91 -35.21 -27.83
CA GLN A 187 -5.43 -34.47 -28.99
C GLN A 187 -6.68 -35.15 -29.59
N SER A 188 -7.49 -35.78 -28.71
CA SER A 188 -8.70 -36.50 -29.11
C SER A 188 -9.77 -35.53 -29.57
N HIS A 189 -10.52 -35.88 -30.63
CA HIS A 189 -11.70 -35.13 -31.07
C HIS A 189 -12.73 -34.89 -29.96
N TRP A 190 -12.79 -35.75 -28.94
CA TRP A 190 -13.67 -35.54 -27.79
C TRP A 190 -13.32 -34.28 -27.00
N PHE A 191 -12.05 -33.89 -26.92
CA PHE A 191 -11.68 -32.62 -26.29
C PHE A 191 -12.33 -31.47 -27.07
N ASP A 192 -12.16 -31.44 -28.39
CA ASP A 192 -12.69 -30.40 -29.28
C ASP A 192 -14.24 -30.37 -29.27
N GLU A 193 -14.91 -31.51 -29.07
CA GLU A 193 -16.38 -31.54 -28.94
C GLU A 193 -16.89 -31.08 -27.56
N PHE A 194 -16.10 -31.27 -26.50
CA PHE A 194 -16.51 -30.99 -25.11
C PHE A 194 -16.11 -29.61 -24.59
N VAL A 195 -15.47 -28.79 -25.42
CA VAL A 195 -15.10 -27.43 -25.07
C VAL A 195 -15.58 -26.44 -26.12
N SER A 196 -15.77 -25.19 -25.70
CA SER A 196 -15.99 -24.01 -26.53
C SER A 196 -15.19 -22.90 -25.86
N GLN A 197 -13.86 -23.02 -25.95
CA GLN A 197 -12.93 -22.05 -25.38
C GLN A 197 -12.66 -20.91 -26.39
N PRO A 198 -12.05 -19.79 -26.00
CA PRO A 198 -11.70 -18.73 -26.93
C PRO A 198 -10.72 -19.19 -28.03
N GLY A 199 -10.69 -18.42 -29.13
CA GLY A 199 -9.67 -18.56 -30.16
C GLY A 199 -9.78 -19.89 -30.91
N ASN A 200 -8.69 -20.67 -30.91
CA ASN A 200 -8.65 -22.00 -31.52
C ASN A 200 -8.78 -23.13 -30.49
N GLU A 201 -9.17 -22.79 -29.26
CA GLU A 201 -9.46 -23.73 -28.17
C GLU A 201 -8.26 -24.50 -27.60
N HIS A 202 -7.08 -24.43 -28.21
CA HIS A 202 -5.85 -25.07 -27.73
C HIS A 202 -4.85 -24.07 -27.14
N TRP A 203 -4.64 -22.94 -27.81
CA TRP A 203 -3.86 -21.82 -27.28
C TRP A 203 -4.60 -20.52 -27.56
N PHE A 204 -4.90 -19.80 -26.49
CA PHE A 204 -5.75 -18.63 -26.55
C PHE A 204 -5.48 -17.72 -25.37
N ALA A 205 -6.02 -16.52 -25.42
CA ALA A 205 -5.94 -15.59 -24.32
C ALA A 205 -7.25 -14.81 -24.17
N PHE A 206 -7.58 -14.47 -22.92
CA PHE A 206 -8.74 -13.67 -22.60
C PHE A 206 -8.46 -12.75 -21.42
N THR A 207 -9.27 -11.70 -21.30
CA THR A 207 -9.17 -10.71 -20.23
C THR A 207 -10.32 -10.92 -19.25
N TYR A 208 -10.00 -10.91 -17.95
CA TYR A 208 -11.00 -10.96 -16.88
C TYR A 208 -10.58 -9.98 -15.78
N GLY A 209 -11.44 -9.00 -15.50
CA GLY A 209 -11.09 -7.86 -14.64
C GLY A 209 -9.88 -7.10 -15.19
N ASN A 210 -8.88 -6.85 -14.35
CA ASN A 210 -7.61 -6.24 -14.72
C ASN A 210 -6.52 -7.22 -15.16
N SER A 211 -6.87 -8.48 -15.42
CA SER A 211 -5.90 -9.55 -15.63
C SER A 211 -5.98 -10.18 -17.03
N ARG A 212 -4.83 -10.58 -17.57
CA ARG A 212 -4.71 -11.31 -18.83
C ARG A 212 -4.35 -12.78 -18.56
N PHE A 213 -5.14 -13.68 -19.13
CA PHE A 213 -4.97 -15.13 -19.02
C PHE A 213 -4.50 -15.67 -20.36
N ILE A 214 -3.38 -16.38 -20.39
CA ILE A 214 -2.79 -17.00 -21.59
C ILE A 214 -2.73 -18.51 -21.38
N ILE A 215 -3.40 -19.27 -22.24
CA ILE A 215 -3.42 -20.74 -22.21
C ILE A 215 -2.58 -21.22 -23.39
N LEU A 216 -1.68 -22.19 -23.15
CA LEU A 216 -0.81 -22.80 -24.15
C LEU A 216 -0.96 -24.33 -24.15
N ASP A 217 -0.77 -24.94 -25.32
CA ASP A 217 -0.77 -26.38 -25.52
C ASP A 217 0.68 -26.89 -25.66
N THR A 218 1.21 -27.49 -24.59
CA THR A 218 2.56 -28.05 -24.56
C THR A 218 2.67 -29.45 -25.16
N ASN A 219 1.60 -29.98 -25.76
CA ASN A 219 1.62 -31.21 -26.57
C ASN A 219 1.85 -30.93 -28.05
N ARG A 220 1.72 -29.66 -28.47
CA ARG A 220 1.94 -29.21 -29.86
C ARG A 220 3.25 -28.43 -29.98
N PRO A 221 3.81 -28.26 -31.19
CA PRO A 221 5.01 -27.46 -31.39
C PRO A 221 4.92 -26.04 -30.79
N TYR A 222 5.91 -25.69 -29.97
CA TYR A 222 6.07 -24.36 -29.35
C TYR A 222 7.52 -23.81 -29.47
N TYR A 223 8.32 -24.35 -30.39
CA TYR A 223 9.65 -23.82 -30.70
C TYR A 223 9.59 -22.62 -31.67
N PRO A 224 10.64 -21.79 -31.80
CA PRO A 224 10.67 -20.66 -32.71
C PRO A 224 10.27 -21.01 -34.15
N GLY A 225 9.34 -20.25 -34.74
CA GLY A 225 8.78 -20.53 -36.07
C GLY A 225 7.57 -21.48 -36.09
N SER A 226 7.20 -22.10 -34.96
CA SER A 226 5.91 -22.80 -34.83
C SER A 226 4.74 -21.81 -34.73
N GLU A 227 3.55 -22.23 -35.17
CA GLU A 227 2.35 -21.38 -35.15
C GLU A 227 2.03 -20.82 -33.76
N GLN A 228 2.08 -21.67 -32.73
CA GLN A 228 1.82 -21.29 -31.35
C GLN A 228 2.87 -20.31 -30.81
N TYR A 229 4.15 -20.50 -31.13
CA TYR A 229 5.22 -19.59 -30.70
C TYR A 229 5.05 -18.19 -31.31
N GLU A 230 4.77 -18.13 -32.62
CA GLU A 230 4.54 -16.86 -33.31
C GLU A 230 3.26 -16.17 -32.85
N TRP A 231 2.22 -16.95 -32.52
CA TRP A 231 1.01 -16.42 -31.88
C TRP A 231 1.32 -15.83 -30.50
N LEU A 232 2.08 -16.54 -29.67
CA LEU A 232 2.45 -16.08 -28.34
C LEU A 232 3.25 -14.76 -28.40
N LEU A 233 4.18 -14.61 -29.35
CA LEU A 233 4.90 -13.35 -29.53
C LEU A 233 3.97 -12.16 -29.84
N ARG A 234 2.93 -12.37 -30.64
CA ARG A 234 1.91 -11.35 -30.92
C ARG A 234 1.06 -11.07 -29.69
N GLU A 235 0.69 -12.10 -28.94
CA GLU A 235 -0.09 -11.95 -27.70
C GLU A 235 0.68 -11.17 -26.63
N LEU A 236 1.96 -11.49 -26.41
CA LEU A 236 2.83 -10.82 -25.43
C LEU A 236 3.14 -9.35 -25.77
N THR A 237 2.80 -8.90 -26.98
CA THR A 237 2.92 -7.51 -27.42
C THR A 237 1.57 -6.83 -27.67
N SER A 238 0.47 -7.55 -27.44
CA SER A 238 -0.89 -7.06 -27.63
C SER A 238 -1.20 -5.88 -26.69
N ARG A 239 -2.26 -5.14 -27.02
CA ARG A 239 -2.72 -4.04 -26.18
C ARG A 239 -3.24 -4.59 -24.85
N GLU A 240 -4.03 -5.64 -24.90
CA GLU A 240 -4.67 -6.32 -23.78
C GLU A 240 -3.63 -6.84 -22.78
N PHE A 241 -2.52 -7.42 -23.27
CA PHE A 241 -1.43 -7.87 -22.43
C PHE A 241 -0.67 -6.72 -21.75
N ARG A 242 -0.37 -5.65 -22.49
CA ARG A 242 0.33 -4.47 -21.94
C ARG A 242 -0.51 -3.71 -20.92
N GLU A 243 -1.82 -3.59 -21.16
CA GLU A 243 -2.76 -2.91 -20.29
C GLU A 243 -3.17 -3.74 -19.06
N ALA A 244 -2.91 -5.05 -19.03
CA ALA A 244 -3.20 -5.87 -17.84
C ALA A 244 -2.31 -5.48 -16.64
N ASP A 245 -2.89 -5.49 -15.44
CA ASP A 245 -2.15 -5.36 -14.18
C ASP A 245 -1.49 -6.69 -13.81
N PHE A 246 -2.19 -7.81 -14.02
CA PHE A 246 -1.64 -9.15 -13.77
C PHE A 246 -1.71 -10.02 -15.03
N ARG A 247 -0.67 -10.81 -15.26
CA ARG A 247 -0.53 -11.69 -16.44
C ARG A 247 -0.26 -13.11 -15.99
N PHE A 248 -1.13 -14.03 -16.40
CA PHE A 248 -1.07 -15.43 -16.02
C PHE A 248 -0.87 -16.31 -17.26
N ALA A 249 0.03 -17.29 -17.17
CA ALA A 249 0.20 -18.32 -18.19
C ALA A 249 -0.17 -19.69 -17.64
N PHE A 250 -0.86 -20.51 -18.44
CA PHE A 250 -1.33 -21.84 -18.07
C PHE A 250 -0.95 -22.84 -19.15
N PHE A 251 -0.30 -23.94 -18.76
CA PHE A 251 0.00 -25.06 -19.66
C PHE A 251 0.34 -26.31 -18.86
N HIS A 252 0.19 -27.48 -19.47
CA HIS A 252 0.29 -28.74 -18.73
C HIS A 252 1.70 -29.05 -18.18
N HIS A 253 2.71 -29.17 -19.07
CA HIS A 253 4.05 -29.61 -18.68
C HIS A 253 4.89 -28.50 -18.01
N PRO A 254 5.35 -28.67 -16.76
CA PRO A 254 6.09 -27.63 -16.03
C PRO A 254 7.51 -27.43 -16.56
N PRO A 255 8.08 -26.21 -16.50
CA PRO A 255 9.48 -25.98 -16.82
C PRO A 255 10.43 -26.57 -15.76
N TYR A 256 10.03 -26.64 -14.51
CA TYR A 256 10.85 -27.13 -13.40
C TYR A 256 9.97 -28.01 -12.52
N SER A 257 10.48 -29.19 -12.13
CA SER A 257 9.83 -30.05 -11.14
C SER A 257 10.87 -30.80 -10.34
N GLU A 258 10.61 -30.99 -9.05
CA GLU A 258 11.46 -31.68 -8.09
C GLU A 258 10.93 -33.06 -7.68
N GLN A 259 9.65 -33.36 -7.92
CA GLN A 259 9.05 -34.65 -7.56
C GLN A 259 8.58 -35.46 -8.77
N TRP A 260 8.82 -36.78 -8.77
CA TRP A 260 8.29 -37.72 -9.77
C TRP A 260 8.52 -39.17 -9.31
N ASP A 261 7.46 -39.99 -9.18
CA ASP A 261 7.57 -41.37 -8.69
C ASP A 261 8.20 -42.35 -9.69
N SER A 262 8.37 -41.93 -10.96
CA SER A 262 9.15 -42.69 -11.94
C SER A 262 10.55 -42.09 -12.12
N PRO A 263 11.59 -42.84 -12.50
CA PRO A 263 12.92 -42.24 -12.66
C PRO A 263 12.99 -41.26 -13.84
N GLY A 264 13.50 -40.04 -13.60
CA GLY A 264 14.13 -39.22 -14.65
C GLY A 264 13.37 -38.00 -15.18
N TYR A 265 12.19 -37.63 -14.65
CA TYR A 265 11.54 -36.37 -15.00
C TYR A 265 11.93 -35.26 -14.01
N VAL A 266 12.26 -34.07 -14.54
CA VAL A 266 12.68 -32.89 -13.76
C VAL A 266 12.08 -31.59 -14.31
N GLY A 267 10.96 -31.70 -15.04
CA GLY A 267 10.38 -30.63 -15.85
C GLY A 267 10.87 -30.63 -17.31
N GLU A 268 10.09 -30.00 -18.18
CA GLU A 268 10.23 -30.01 -19.64
C GLU A 268 11.34 -29.07 -20.15
N GLU A 269 12.32 -29.64 -20.87
CA GLU A 269 13.45 -28.86 -21.39
C GLU A 269 13.02 -27.89 -22.49
N GLY A 270 12.09 -28.29 -23.36
CA GLY A 270 11.55 -27.42 -24.40
C GLY A 270 10.91 -26.16 -23.82
N VAL A 271 10.13 -26.29 -22.75
CA VAL A 271 9.46 -25.16 -22.08
C VAL A 271 10.50 -24.20 -21.49
N ARG A 272 11.51 -24.73 -20.79
CA ARG A 272 12.64 -23.91 -20.27
C ARG A 272 13.40 -23.18 -21.37
N LYS A 273 13.57 -23.81 -22.53
CA LYS A 273 14.36 -23.26 -23.63
C LYS A 273 13.61 -22.22 -24.44
N TYR A 274 12.30 -22.40 -24.67
CA TYR A 274 11.55 -21.59 -25.63
C TYR A 274 10.51 -20.67 -25.00
N LEU A 275 9.79 -21.12 -23.97
CA LEU A 275 8.70 -20.35 -23.38
C LEU A 275 9.18 -19.46 -22.22
N VAL A 276 9.95 -20.03 -21.28
CA VAL A 276 10.47 -19.30 -20.11
C VAL A 276 11.13 -17.96 -20.48
N PRO A 277 12.02 -17.87 -21.49
CA PRO A 277 12.64 -16.60 -21.84
C PRO A 277 11.64 -15.54 -22.33
N LEU A 278 10.55 -15.94 -23.00
CA LEU A 278 9.50 -15.01 -23.43
C LEU A 278 8.67 -14.54 -22.24
N LEU A 279 8.22 -15.47 -21.40
CA LEU A 279 7.36 -15.16 -20.24
C LEU A 279 8.09 -14.21 -19.27
N GLU A 280 9.37 -14.45 -19.00
CA GLU A 280 10.21 -13.60 -18.15
C GLU A 280 10.45 -12.22 -18.78
N LYS A 281 10.81 -12.17 -20.06
CA LYS A 281 11.08 -10.91 -20.77
C LYS A 281 9.86 -9.98 -20.79
N TYR A 282 8.70 -10.51 -21.15
CA TYR A 282 7.48 -9.73 -21.32
C TYR A 282 6.72 -9.49 -20.01
N GLY A 283 7.16 -10.06 -18.89
CA GLY A 283 6.63 -9.75 -17.56
C GLY A 283 5.34 -10.50 -17.21
N VAL A 284 5.31 -11.81 -17.45
CA VAL A 284 4.30 -12.70 -16.88
C VAL A 284 4.52 -12.84 -15.37
N ASP A 285 3.45 -12.77 -14.61
CA ASP A 285 3.48 -12.74 -13.14
C ASP A 285 3.48 -14.14 -12.51
N ILE A 286 2.61 -15.03 -13.00
CA ILE A 286 2.51 -16.41 -12.51
C ILE A 286 2.27 -17.36 -13.68
N VAL A 287 3.05 -18.44 -13.70
CA VAL A 287 2.92 -19.57 -14.60
C VAL A 287 2.35 -20.76 -13.83
N PHE A 288 1.28 -21.35 -14.32
CA PHE A 288 0.61 -22.51 -13.74
C PHE A 288 0.75 -23.72 -14.64
N SER A 289 1.08 -24.86 -14.02
CA SER A 289 1.23 -26.15 -14.66
C SER A 289 0.78 -27.31 -13.79
N GLY A 290 0.60 -28.47 -14.41
CA GLY A 290 0.24 -29.73 -13.77
C GLY A 290 1.32 -30.77 -14.02
N HIS A 291 0.90 -31.94 -14.53
CA HIS A 291 1.72 -33.08 -14.93
C HIS A 291 2.37 -33.80 -13.76
N THR A 292 3.16 -33.08 -12.94
CA THR A 292 3.64 -33.59 -11.66
C THR A 292 2.50 -33.57 -10.65
N HIS A 293 2.22 -34.71 -10.02
CA HIS A 293 1.07 -34.89 -9.14
C HIS A 293 1.34 -34.42 -7.71
N ASP A 294 1.74 -33.16 -7.54
CA ASP A 294 1.98 -32.52 -6.26
C ASP A 294 1.74 -31.00 -6.34
N TYR A 295 2.09 -30.29 -5.27
CA TYR A 295 2.17 -28.83 -5.25
C TYR A 295 3.64 -28.40 -5.23
N GLU A 296 4.08 -27.58 -6.19
CA GLU A 296 5.39 -26.92 -6.14
C GLU A 296 5.26 -25.41 -6.38
N ARG A 297 6.12 -24.62 -5.74
CA ARG A 297 6.25 -23.17 -5.97
C ARG A 297 7.70 -22.77 -6.16
N GLY A 298 8.00 -22.19 -7.33
CA GLY A 298 9.22 -21.44 -7.60
C GLY A 298 9.01 -19.94 -7.71
N ARG A 299 10.06 -19.16 -7.46
CA ARG A 299 10.09 -17.68 -7.56
C ARG A 299 11.42 -17.25 -8.15
N ARG A 300 11.39 -16.32 -9.13
CA ARG A 300 12.60 -15.63 -9.63
C ARG A 300 12.39 -14.12 -9.58
N ILE A 301 13.41 -13.41 -9.11
CA ILE A 301 13.54 -11.96 -9.24
C ILE A 301 14.34 -11.70 -10.51
N LEU A 302 13.75 -10.93 -11.42
CA LEU A 302 14.28 -10.57 -12.73
C LEU A 302 14.78 -9.13 -12.72
N GLU A 303 15.42 -8.71 -13.81
CA GLU A 303 15.85 -7.32 -14.01
C GLU A 303 14.67 -6.33 -13.85
N GLY A 304 14.97 -5.20 -13.19
CA GLY A 304 13.98 -4.17 -12.85
C GLY A 304 13.04 -4.57 -11.71
N ASP A 305 13.50 -5.47 -10.82
CA ASP A 305 12.75 -6.00 -9.68
C ASP A 305 11.40 -6.65 -10.05
N ARG A 306 11.26 -7.14 -11.28
CA ARG A 306 10.08 -7.92 -11.67
C ARG A 306 10.16 -9.31 -11.11
N GLU A 307 9.03 -9.88 -10.74
CA GLU A 307 8.98 -11.23 -10.18
C GLU A 307 8.05 -12.13 -10.97
N ILE A 308 8.51 -13.35 -11.21
CA ILE A 308 7.71 -14.42 -11.80
C ILE A 308 7.64 -15.61 -10.84
N TYR A 309 6.46 -16.20 -10.74
CA TYR A 309 6.23 -17.44 -9.99
C TYR A 309 5.95 -18.60 -10.95
N TYR A 310 6.50 -19.77 -10.63
CA TYR A 310 6.21 -21.03 -11.33
C TYR A 310 5.49 -21.95 -10.35
N ILE A 311 4.26 -22.34 -10.67
CA ILE A 311 3.37 -23.10 -9.78
C ILE A 311 3.00 -24.42 -10.45
N ILE A 312 3.32 -25.53 -9.79
CA ILE A 312 2.77 -26.85 -10.13
C ILE A 312 1.57 -27.11 -9.20
N THR A 313 0.44 -27.50 -9.79
CA THR A 313 -0.80 -27.80 -9.07
C THR A 313 -1.50 -29.07 -9.59
N GLY A 314 -0.74 -30.17 -9.72
CA GLY A 314 -1.24 -31.47 -10.19
C GLY A 314 -1.87 -32.37 -9.12
N GLY A 315 -2.30 -31.79 -7.99
CA GLY A 315 -2.92 -32.52 -6.89
C GLY A 315 -4.43 -32.74 -7.04
N GLY A 316 -4.97 -32.76 -8.26
CA GLY A 316 -6.42 -32.75 -8.50
C GLY A 316 -7.12 -34.09 -8.35
N GLY A 317 -6.41 -35.22 -8.32
CA GLY A 317 -7.03 -36.54 -8.18
C GLY A 317 -6.13 -37.73 -8.51
N SER A 318 -5.11 -37.56 -9.33
CA SER A 318 -4.14 -38.63 -9.63
C SER A 318 -3.29 -39.02 -8.42
N ALA A 319 -2.70 -40.21 -8.47
CA ALA A 319 -1.81 -40.67 -7.41
C ALA A 319 -0.62 -39.72 -7.23
N LEU A 320 -0.46 -39.18 -6.02
CA LEU A 320 0.51 -38.14 -5.71
C LEU A 320 1.96 -38.64 -5.83
N ASP A 321 2.81 -37.82 -6.45
CA ASP A 321 4.26 -38.02 -6.50
C ASP A 321 4.92 -37.69 -5.15
N ARG A 322 5.92 -38.48 -4.77
CA ARG A 322 6.60 -38.43 -3.46
C ARG A 322 8.12 -38.60 -3.56
N VAL A 323 8.63 -39.06 -4.70
CA VAL A 323 10.05 -39.27 -4.91
C VAL A 323 10.70 -37.98 -5.40
N PHE A 324 11.65 -37.47 -4.61
CA PHE A 324 12.47 -36.33 -4.99
C PHE A 324 13.48 -36.71 -6.09
N THR A 325 13.59 -35.90 -7.13
CA THR A 325 14.39 -36.18 -8.34
C THR A 325 15.51 -35.17 -8.58
N LYS A 326 15.27 -33.88 -8.30
CA LYS A 326 16.24 -32.80 -8.53
C LYS A 326 15.97 -31.63 -7.59
N ASP A 327 17.05 -30.97 -7.20
CA ASP A 327 17.04 -29.69 -6.48
C ASP A 327 17.22 -28.55 -7.49
N TRP A 328 16.21 -27.71 -7.66
CA TRP A 328 16.25 -26.55 -8.55
C TRP A 328 16.32 -25.26 -7.73
N ASP A 329 17.34 -24.43 -7.95
CA ASP A 329 17.50 -23.13 -7.25
C ASP A 329 16.26 -22.21 -7.31
N VAL A 330 15.39 -22.40 -8.30
CA VAL A 330 14.15 -21.63 -8.47
C VAL A 330 13.00 -22.13 -7.59
N ILE A 331 12.93 -23.43 -7.27
CA ILE A 331 11.84 -24.01 -6.49
C ILE A 331 12.11 -23.77 -5.00
N GLN A 332 11.12 -23.22 -4.30
CA GLN A 332 11.23 -22.82 -2.90
C GLN A 332 10.39 -23.71 -1.98
N LYS A 333 9.45 -24.48 -2.54
CA LYS A 333 8.52 -25.31 -1.78
C LYS A 333 7.95 -26.41 -2.66
N HIS A 334 7.88 -27.62 -2.12
CA HIS A 334 7.18 -28.77 -2.70
C HIS A 334 6.35 -29.47 -1.61
N ILE A 335 5.13 -29.92 -1.93
CA ILE A 335 4.21 -30.60 -1.01
C ILE A 335 3.38 -31.63 -1.79
N SER A 336 3.53 -32.92 -1.45
CA SER A 336 2.68 -33.98 -1.98
C SER A 336 1.32 -34.01 -1.26
N ALA A 337 0.33 -33.29 -1.80
CA ALA A 337 -1.03 -33.25 -1.26
C ALA A 337 -2.08 -33.08 -2.36
N TYR A 338 -3.28 -33.61 -2.12
CA TYR A 338 -4.45 -33.25 -2.91
C TYR A 338 -4.90 -31.84 -2.52
N HIS A 339 -5.05 -30.97 -3.52
CA HIS A 339 -5.26 -29.54 -3.28
C HIS A 339 -5.88 -28.84 -4.49
N CYS A 340 -6.31 -27.60 -4.28
CA CYS A 340 -6.52 -26.63 -5.34
C CYS A 340 -5.82 -25.32 -4.98
N VAL A 341 -5.55 -24.49 -5.98
CA VAL A 341 -5.08 -23.12 -5.79
C VAL A 341 -6.25 -22.15 -5.91
N VAL A 342 -6.25 -21.10 -5.10
CA VAL A 342 -7.16 -19.96 -5.17
C VAL A 342 -6.34 -18.69 -5.26
N VAL A 343 -6.71 -17.81 -6.19
CA VAL A 343 -6.11 -16.49 -6.36
C VAL A 343 -7.20 -15.43 -6.25
N ASP A 344 -7.05 -14.55 -5.27
CA ASP A 344 -7.89 -13.37 -5.06
C ASP A 344 -7.19 -12.15 -5.67
N VAL A 345 -7.82 -11.47 -6.64
CA VAL A 345 -7.29 -10.26 -7.27
C VAL A 345 -8.12 -9.06 -6.82
N LYS A 346 -7.46 -8.05 -6.23
CA LYS A 346 -8.09 -6.80 -5.77
C LYS A 346 -7.17 -5.61 -6.05
N GLY A 347 -7.59 -4.76 -6.98
CA GLY A 347 -6.79 -3.61 -7.43
C GLY A 347 -5.40 -4.07 -7.88
N ASN A 348 -4.35 -3.46 -7.33
CA ASN A 348 -2.96 -3.77 -7.67
C ASN A 348 -2.35 -4.91 -6.84
N VAL A 349 -3.17 -5.69 -6.13
CA VAL A 349 -2.72 -6.75 -5.23
C VAL A 349 -3.41 -8.05 -5.61
N LEU A 350 -2.65 -9.15 -5.60
CA LEU A 350 -3.20 -10.49 -5.56
C LEU A 350 -2.76 -11.24 -4.30
N GLU A 351 -3.66 -12.07 -3.78
CA GLU A 351 -3.37 -13.07 -2.75
C GLU A 351 -3.48 -14.47 -3.35
N PHE A 352 -2.44 -15.27 -3.17
CA PHE A 352 -2.36 -16.64 -3.62
C PHE A 352 -2.50 -17.58 -2.41
N LYS A 353 -3.29 -18.65 -2.55
CA LYS A 353 -3.43 -19.72 -1.54
C LYS A 353 -3.50 -21.09 -2.20
N ALA A 354 -2.64 -22.03 -1.80
CA ALA A 354 -2.84 -23.46 -2.06
C ALA A 354 -3.61 -24.07 -0.88
N VAL A 355 -4.72 -24.73 -1.14
CA VAL A 355 -5.66 -25.25 -0.11
C VAL A 355 -5.77 -26.75 -0.24
N GLY A 356 -5.45 -27.48 0.82
CA GLY A 356 -5.57 -28.94 0.88
C GLY A 356 -6.99 -29.42 1.13
N LEU A 357 -7.25 -30.71 0.90
CA LEU A 357 -8.56 -31.35 1.17
C LEU A 357 -9.06 -31.22 2.61
N ASP A 358 -8.16 -31.02 3.58
CA ASP A 358 -8.53 -30.77 4.98
C ASP A 358 -8.94 -29.30 5.25
N GLY A 359 -9.00 -28.47 4.21
CA GLY A 359 -9.32 -27.05 4.27
C GLY A 359 -8.17 -26.18 4.76
N LYS A 360 -6.99 -26.74 5.04
CA LYS A 360 -5.83 -25.94 5.48
C LYS A 360 -5.12 -25.32 4.30
N VAL A 361 -4.59 -24.12 4.53
CA VAL A 361 -3.67 -23.45 3.61
C VAL A 361 -2.31 -24.16 3.68
N LEU A 362 -1.92 -24.80 2.58
CA LEU A 362 -0.63 -25.47 2.40
C LEU A 362 0.48 -24.44 2.14
N ASP A 363 0.17 -23.42 1.34
CA ASP A 363 1.06 -22.32 1.04
C ASP A 363 0.30 -21.05 0.68
N SER A 364 0.93 -19.90 0.88
CA SER A 364 0.37 -18.61 0.49
C SER A 364 1.44 -17.56 0.27
N PHE A 365 1.19 -16.66 -0.66
CA PHE A 365 1.97 -15.43 -0.83
C PHE A 365 1.09 -14.30 -1.34
N ARG A 366 1.59 -13.08 -1.24
CA ARG A 366 0.96 -11.86 -1.75
C ARG A 366 1.88 -11.27 -2.81
N LYS A 367 1.32 -10.80 -3.92
CA LYS A 367 2.06 -10.12 -4.99
C LYS A 367 1.41 -8.79 -5.33
N VAL A 368 2.24 -7.80 -5.63
CA VAL A 368 1.82 -6.47 -6.09
C VAL A 368 2.13 -6.34 -7.58
N SER A 369 1.18 -5.82 -8.34
CA SER A 369 1.41 -5.46 -9.74
C SER A 369 2.20 -4.14 -9.80
N LEU A 370 3.45 -4.20 -10.25
CA LEU A 370 4.26 -2.98 -10.44
C LEU A 370 3.68 -2.08 -11.53
N ASP A 371 3.13 -2.66 -12.60
CA ASP A 371 2.48 -1.88 -13.66
C ASP A 371 1.14 -1.28 -13.22
N GLY A 372 0.34 -2.02 -12.44
CA GLY A 372 -0.87 -1.52 -11.81
C GLY A 372 -0.57 -0.39 -10.82
N MET A 373 0.48 -0.54 -10.01
CA MET A 373 0.97 0.52 -9.13
C MET A 373 1.41 1.76 -9.91
N ALA A 374 2.23 1.59 -10.95
CA ALA A 374 2.66 2.67 -11.83
C ALA A 374 1.46 3.44 -12.43
N ARG A 375 0.44 2.73 -12.92
CA ARG A 375 -0.81 3.34 -13.42
C ARG A 375 -1.59 4.06 -12.34
N ALA A 376 -1.77 3.44 -11.16
CA ALA A 376 -2.48 4.06 -10.05
C ALA A 376 -1.78 5.33 -9.55
N ILE A 377 -0.44 5.37 -9.61
CA ILE A 377 0.37 6.54 -9.27
C ILE A 377 0.31 7.61 -10.38
N GLY A 378 0.04 7.21 -11.63
CA GLY A 378 0.11 8.09 -12.80
C GLY A 378 1.53 8.25 -13.37
N ARG A 379 2.40 7.25 -13.15
CA ARG A 379 3.81 7.24 -13.55
C ARG A 379 4.22 5.92 -14.21
N GLU A 380 4.02 5.83 -15.53
CA GLU A 380 4.47 4.66 -16.30
C GLU A 380 5.97 4.67 -16.62
N ARG A 381 6.61 5.85 -16.57
CA ARG A 381 8.05 6.05 -16.76
C ARG A 381 8.71 6.47 -15.44
N PRO A 382 9.94 5.97 -15.15
CA PRO A 382 10.67 6.38 -13.96
C PRO A 382 10.95 7.89 -13.95
N PHE A 383 10.63 8.54 -12.84
CA PHE A 383 10.81 9.99 -12.65
C PHE A 383 12.27 10.43 -12.77
N LEU A 384 13.22 9.72 -12.15
CA LEU A 384 14.63 10.09 -12.06
C LEU A 384 15.27 10.27 -13.45
N GLY A 385 15.04 9.34 -14.37
CA GLY A 385 15.58 9.42 -15.73
C GLY A 385 15.10 10.66 -16.49
N GLU A 386 13.84 11.08 -16.27
CA GLU A 386 13.31 12.33 -16.85
C GLU A 386 14.01 13.57 -16.26
N GLN A 387 14.33 13.54 -14.97
CA GLN A 387 14.97 14.67 -14.28
C GLN A 387 16.45 14.79 -14.64
N LEU A 388 17.19 13.68 -14.69
CA LEU A 388 18.58 13.65 -15.16
C LEU A 388 18.71 14.16 -16.60
N ALA A 389 17.77 13.78 -17.48
CA ALA A 389 17.74 14.31 -18.85
C ALA A 389 17.53 15.84 -18.90
N LYS A 390 16.71 16.39 -17.99
CA LYS A 390 16.53 17.85 -17.87
C LYS A 390 17.77 18.55 -17.33
N VAL A 391 18.49 17.95 -16.39
CA VAL A 391 19.75 18.50 -15.87
C VAL A 391 20.79 18.56 -16.99
N LYS A 392 20.99 17.46 -17.72
CA LYS A 392 21.91 17.40 -18.86
C LYS A 392 21.56 18.37 -20.01
N GLY A 393 20.28 18.68 -20.16
CA GLY A 393 19.78 19.60 -21.19
C GLY A 393 19.87 21.08 -20.84
N ARG A 394 20.28 21.44 -19.61
CA ARG A 394 20.45 22.85 -19.21
C ARG A 394 21.83 23.35 -19.62
N GLU A 395 21.86 24.56 -20.18
CA GLU A 395 23.12 25.23 -20.53
C GLU A 395 23.87 25.66 -19.28
N PHE A 396 25.18 25.40 -19.28
CA PHE A 396 26.16 25.90 -18.32
C PHE A 396 27.05 26.89 -19.08
N ASP A 397 26.94 28.18 -18.76
CA ASP A 397 27.46 29.30 -19.56
C ASP A 397 28.66 30.02 -18.93
N GLY A 398 29.21 29.52 -17.82
CA GLY A 398 30.34 30.12 -17.13
C GLY A 398 30.97 29.19 -16.09
N ASP A 399 31.75 29.74 -15.16
CA ASP A 399 32.46 28.97 -14.11
C ASP A 399 31.63 28.84 -12.81
N SER A 400 30.37 29.30 -12.79
CA SER A 400 29.53 29.28 -11.59
C SER A 400 28.11 28.77 -11.82
N PHE A 401 27.57 28.10 -10.81
CA PHE A 401 26.17 27.67 -10.78
C PHE A 401 25.64 27.56 -9.35
N VAL A 402 24.31 27.55 -9.22
CA VAL A 402 23.62 27.35 -7.94
C VAL A 402 22.76 26.11 -8.03
N PHE A 403 22.84 25.21 -7.04
CA PHE A 403 21.85 24.15 -6.84
C PHE A 403 21.16 24.32 -5.49
N ALA A 404 19.96 23.75 -5.35
CA ALA A 404 19.17 23.82 -4.13
C ALA A 404 19.02 22.46 -3.46
N LEU A 405 18.79 22.48 -2.14
CA LEU A 405 18.54 21.29 -1.33
C LEU A 405 17.31 21.48 -0.46
N ALA A 406 16.44 20.48 -0.46
CA ALA A 406 15.37 20.34 0.52
C ALA A 406 15.30 18.87 0.93
N GLY A 407 14.62 18.53 2.02
CA GLY A 407 14.52 17.14 2.46
C GLY A 407 13.46 16.99 3.52
N ASP A 408 12.99 15.77 3.73
CA ASP A 408 11.85 15.48 4.60
C ASP A 408 10.65 16.34 4.16
N THR A 409 10.34 16.27 2.86
CA THR A 409 9.33 17.13 2.22
C THR A 409 7.90 16.67 2.47
N ARG A 410 7.71 15.44 2.98
CA ARG A 410 6.42 14.83 3.32
C ARG A 410 5.72 15.40 4.56
N SER A 411 4.40 15.23 4.62
CA SER A 411 3.60 15.43 5.85
C SER A 411 3.49 14.14 6.66
N TRP A 412 3.09 14.18 7.92
CA TRP A 412 2.64 13.01 8.68
C TRP A 412 1.23 12.53 8.30
N LEU A 413 0.47 13.33 7.55
CA LEU A 413 -0.96 13.13 7.32
C LEU A 413 -1.29 12.09 6.24
N LYS A 414 -0.28 11.50 5.60
CA LYS A 414 -0.41 10.37 4.66
C LYS A 414 -1.28 10.61 3.43
N VAL A 415 -1.81 11.83 3.28
CA VAL A 415 -2.87 12.13 2.31
C VAL A 415 -2.64 13.43 1.55
N PHE A 416 -1.57 14.19 1.85
CA PHE A 416 -1.18 15.39 1.13
C PHE A 416 0.27 15.79 1.39
N GLN A 417 0.88 16.44 0.40
CA GLN A 417 2.17 17.12 0.56
C GLN A 417 2.01 18.43 1.36
N PRO A 418 2.95 18.80 2.25
CA PRO A 418 2.94 20.04 3.01
C PRO A 418 2.92 21.28 2.11
N ARG A 419 2.18 22.32 2.54
CA ARG A 419 2.22 23.63 1.86
C ARG A 419 3.60 24.26 1.89
N THR A 420 4.40 23.99 2.92
CA THR A 420 5.80 24.43 3.01
C THR A 420 6.59 23.95 1.80
N TRP A 421 6.46 22.67 1.43
CA TRP A 421 7.17 22.11 0.29
C TRP A 421 6.75 22.79 -1.02
N ARG A 422 5.44 22.91 -1.27
CA ARG A 422 4.92 23.64 -2.44
C ARG A 422 5.34 25.12 -2.45
N ARG A 423 5.50 25.76 -1.28
CA ARG A 423 6.02 27.13 -1.17
C ARG A 423 7.49 27.20 -1.55
N ILE A 424 8.32 26.27 -1.09
CA ILE A 424 9.73 26.17 -1.47
C ILE A 424 9.84 26.01 -2.98
N ILE A 425 9.08 25.10 -3.61
CA ILE A 425 9.07 24.94 -5.08
C ILE A 425 8.79 26.26 -5.79
N ARG A 426 7.81 27.05 -5.33
CA ARG A 426 7.50 28.37 -5.92
C ARG A 426 8.63 29.37 -5.77
N GLU A 427 9.32 29.37 -4.64
CA GLU A 427 10.49 30.23 -4.43
C GLU A 427 11.67 29.78 -5.31
N LEU A 428 11.89 28.47 -5.46
CA LEU A 428 12.91 27.91 -6.34
C LEU A 428 12.63 28.18 -7.82
N ASN A 429 11.37 28.21 -8.26
CA ASN A 429 11.00 28.63 -9.62
C ASN A 429 11.36 30.11 -9.88
N VAL A 430 11.41 30.95 -8.83
CA VAL A 430 11.85 32.35 -8.94
C VAL A 430 13.38 32.45 -8.92
N ILE A 431 14.05 31.71 -8.03
CA ILE A 431 15.51 31.71 -7.87
C ILE A 431 16.20 31.06 -9.07
N LYS A 432 15.58 30.05 -9.66
CA LYS A 432 16.06 29.27 -10.81
C LYS A 432 17.43 28.63 -10.61
N PRO A 433 17.65 27.83 -9.55
CA PRO A 433 18.85 27.01 -9.48
C PRO A 433 18.91 26.01 -10.64
N ALA A 434 20.10 25.49 -10.92
CA ALA A 434 20.38 24.49 -11.94
C ALA A 434 19.49 23.24 -11.75
N PHE A 435 19.42 22.74 -10.52
CA PHE A 435 18.58 21.64 -10.08
C PHE A 435 18.31 21.72 -8.56
N VAL A 436 17.41 20.88 -8.07
CA VAL A 436 17.09 20.70 -6.66
C VAL A 436 17.37 19.24 -6.29
N LEU A 437 18.06 19.00 -5.18
CA LEU A 437 18.16 17.67 -4.57
C LEU A 437 17.18 17.59 -3.40
N ASP A 438 16.26 16.63 -3.46
CA ASP A 438 15.29 16.33 -2.40
C ASP A 438 15.82 15.15 -1.58
N VAL A 439 16.41 15.42 -0.41
CA VAL A 439 17.24 14.48 0.37
C VAL A 439 16.45 13.42 1.15
N GLY A 440 15.34 12.96 0.57
CA GLY A 440 14.55 11.79 1.00
C GLY A 440 13.43 12.08 1.99
N ASP A 441 12.66 11.03 2.29
CA ASP A 441 11.37 11.11 2.98
C ASP A 441 10.38 11.94 2.14
N LEU A 442 10.15 11.47 0.93
CA LEU A 442 9.29 12.06 -0.09
C LEU A 442 7.81 11.76 0.16
N ILE A 443 7.54 10.57 0.71
CA ILE A 443 6.20 10.11 1.11
C ILE A 443 6.11 9.84 2.61
N SER A 444 4.88 9.74 3.15
CA SER A 444 4.68 9.67 4.60
C SER A 444 4.75 8.26 5.16
N THR A 445 4.27 7.26 4.43
CA THR A 445 4.08 5.91 4.94
C THR A 445 4.41 4.80 3.98
N GLY A 446 5.62 4.79 3.44
CA GLY A 446 6.21 3.53 2.95
C GLY A 446 6.03 2.36 3.93
N TYR A 447 5.89 2.61 5.24
CA TYR A 447 5.45 1.70 6.31
C TYR A 447 4.01 1.18 6.21
N THR A 448 3.46 0.95 5.01
CA THR A 448 2.08 0.52 4.82
C THR A 448 1.99 -0.74 3.97
N SER A 449 1.11 -1.67 4.36
CA SER A 449 0.69 -2.77 3.49
C SER A 449 -0.49 -2.39 2.60
N ASP A 450 -1.05 -1.17 2.79
CA ASP A 450 -2.13 -0.61 1.98
C ASP A 450 -1.56 0.04 0.72
N MET A 451 -1.72 -0.66 -0.41
CA MET A 451 -1.18 -0.22 -1.70
C MET A 451 -1.98 0.93 -2.31
N GLU A 452 -3.23 1.14 -1.92
CA GLU A 452 -4.01 2.29 -2.37
C GLU A 452 -3.48 3.56 -1.69
N LEU A 453 -3.19 3.48 -0.39
CA LEU A 453 -2.54 4.57 0.35
C LEU A 453 -1.15 4.88 -0.22
N LEU A 454 -0.32 3.86 -0.46
CA LEU A 454 1.00 4.03 -1.05
C LEU A 454 0.93 4.71 -2.43
N ALA A 455 0.00 4.26 -3.28
CA ALA A 455 -0.20 4.88 -4.59
C ALA A 455 -0.67 6.34 -4.49
N ARG A 456 -1.54 6.65 -3.52
CA ARG A 456 -2.02 8.01 -3.25
C ARG A 456 -0.87 8.93 -2.81
N GLU A 457 -0.03 8.50 -1.86
CA GLU A 457 1.09 9.31 -1.38
C GLU A 457 2.09 9.65 -2.50
N TRP A 458 2.42 8.65 -3.34
CA TRP A 458 3.26 8.88 -4.52
C TRP A 458 2.61 9.85 -5.51
N ARG A 459 1.31 9.73 -5.75
CA ARG A 459 0.58 10.65 -6.63
C ARG A 459 0.64 12.09 -6.11
N GLU A 460 0.44 12.28 -4.82
CA GLU A 460 0.54 13.59 -4.15
C GLU A 460 1.95 14.18 -4.24
N TYR A 461 2.98 13.36 -4.05
CA TYR A 461 4.37 13.77 -4.26
C TYR A 461 4.58 14.25 -5.70
N PHE A 462 4.20 13.42 -6.68
CA PHE A 462 4.36 13.75 -8.11
C PHE A 462 3.53 14.95 -8.55
N GLU A 463 2.35 15.17 -7.97
CA GLU A 463 1.56 16.37 -8.20
C GLU A 463 2.31 17.61 -7.68
N ALA A 464 2.83 17.57 -6.44
CA ALA A 464 3.57 18.69 -5.87
C ALA A 464 4.82 19.03 -6.68
N VAL A 465 5.65 18.05 -7.06
CA VAL A 465 6.87 18.30 -7.84
C VAL A 465 6.59 18.66 -9.30
N SER A 466 5.39 18.36 -9.82
CA SER A 466 4.98 18.82 -11.16
C SER A 466 4.80 20.33 -11.26
N GLU A 467 4.66 21.05 -10.13
CA GLU A 467 4.66 22.52 -10.07
C GLU A 467 6.07 23.12 -10.30
N SER A 468 7.13 22.31 -10.30
CA SER A 468 8.52 22.77 -10.45
C SER A 468 8.94 22.95 -11.92
N GLU A 469 9.46 24.13 -12.24
CA GLU A 469 10.19 24.40 -13.50
C GLU A 469 11.65 23.93 -13.45
N ILE A 470 12.12 23.63 -12.23
CA ILE A 470 13.48 23.19 -11.94
C ILE A 470 13.51 21.67 -11.83
N PRO A 471 14.53 20.97 -12.38
CA PRO A 471 14.70 19.55 -12.17
C PRO A 471 14.82 19.23 -10.67
N ILE A 472 14.04 18.25 -10.19
CA ILE A 472 14.09 17.77 -8.80
C ILE A 472 14.63 16.34 -8.82
N LEU A 473 15.80 16.16 -8.25
CA LEU A 473 16.52 14.89 -8.16
C LEU A 473 16.26 14.27 -6.77
N PRO A 474 15.61 13.10 -6.70
CA PRO A 474 15.25 12.47 -5.43
C PRO A 474 16.42 11.69 -4.83
N VAL A 475 16.54 11.73 -3.50
CA VAL A 475 17.34 10.81 -2.70
C VAL A 475 16.38 9.87 -1.98
N VAL A 476 16.75 8.60 -1.84
CA VAL A 476 15.93 7.60 -1.16
C VAL A 476 15.92 7.83 0.36
N GLY A 477 14.75 7.98 0.97
CA GLY A 477 14.57 8.00 2.42
C GLY A 477 13.94 6.73 3.01
N ASN A 478 14.03 6.59 4.33
CA ASN A 478 13.47 5.42 5.01
C ASN A 478 11.94 5.39 4.99
N HIS A 479 11.27 6.52 4.74
CA HIS A 479 9.83 6.52 4.48
C HIS A 479 9.46 6.10 3.06
N ASP A 480 10.42 6.07 2.15
CA ASP A 480 10.16 5.79 0.75
C ASP A 480 10.34 4.29 0.41
N ILE A 481 11.24 3.60 1.12
CA ILE A 481 11.56 2.16 0.93
C ILE A 481 11.56 1.36 2.26
N TRP A 482 10.38 1.09 2.80
CA TRP A 482 10.22 0.33 4.04
C TRP A 482 10.44 -1.18 3.90
N ASP A 483 9.83 -1.79 2.89
CA ASP A 483 9.95 -3.23 2.62
C ASP A 483 10.27 -3.49 1.15
N GLU A 484 10.50 -4.77 0.82
CA GLU A 484 10.84 -5.20 -0.54
C GLU A 484 9.82 -4.66 -1.55
N THR A 485 8.52 -4.68 -1.20
CA THR A 485 7.46 -4.17 -2.07
C THR A 485 7.60 -2.67 -2.34
N SER A 486 7.77 -1.84 -1.31
CA SER A 486 7.95 -0.40 -1.49
C SER A 486 9.23 -0.05 -2.26
N GLN A 487 10.30 -0.83 -2.11
CA GLN A 487 11.53 -0.68 -2.89
C GLN A 487 11.31 -1.00 -4.37
N MET A 488 10.59 -2.09 -4.68
CA MET A 488 10.22 -2.41 -6.06
C MET A 488 9.35 -1.31 -6.69
N VAL A 489 8.42 -0.74 -5.90
CA VAL A 489 7.60 0.40 -6.34
C VAL A 489 8.46 1.63 -6.59
N TRP A 490 9.41 1.97 -5.70
CA TRP A 490 10.37 3.05 -5.92
C TRP A 490 11.12 2.87 -7.23
N ARG A 491 11.73 1.69 -7.45
CA ARG A 491 12.46 1.43 -8.70
C ARG A 491 11.58 1.59 -9.94
N ARG A 492 10.32 1.19 -9.82
CA ARG A 492 9.37 1.26 -10.93
C ARG A 492 8.94 2.69 -11.28
N VAL A 493 8.70 3.55 -10.29
CA VAL A 493 8.09 4.89 -10.51
C VAL A 493 9.06 6.05 -10.32
N VAL A 494 10.11 5.87 -9.52
CA VAL A 494 11.18 6.83 -9.31
C VAL A 494 12.39 6.47 -10.15
N GLY A 495 13.03 5.32 -9.91
CA GLY A 495 14.22 4.88 -10.63
C GLY A 495 15.27 4.27 -9.71
N ASP A 496 16.55 4.40 -10.07
CA ASP A 496 17.65 3.81 -9.32
C ASP A 496 17.71 4.32 -7.87
N LEU A 497 18.19 3.47 -6.96
CA LEU A 497 18.28 3.77 -5.53
C LEU A 497 19.49 4.65 -5.20
N TRP A 498 20.57 4.49 -5.97
CA TRP A 498 21.78 5.29 -5.91
C TRP A 498 22.23 5.57 -7.35
N TYR A 499 22.81 6.74 -7.58
CA TYR A 499 23.21 7.21 -8.91
C TYR A 499 24.18 8.38 -8.76
N SER A 500 24.86 8.72 -9.84
CA SER A 500 25.71 9.91 -9.92
C SER A 500 25.46 10.68 -11.21
N PHE A 501 25.89 11.94 -11.26
CA PHE A 501 25.83 12.77 -12.46
C PHE A 501 26.80 13.95 -12.34
N ASP A 502 27.20 14.48 -13.50
CA ASP A 502 28.04 15.66 -13.58
C ASP A 502 27.22 16.92 -13.88
N TYR A 503 27.63 18.05 -13.32
CA TYR A 503 27.15 19.36 -13.72
C TYR A 503 28.23 20.42 -13.49
N GLY A 504 28.58 21.16 -14.54
CA GLY A 504 29.68 22.12 -14.48
C GLY A 504 31.03 21.45 -14.21
N ASN A 505 31.79 21.99 -13.26
CA ASN A 505 33.06 21.45 -12.77
C ASN A 505 32.90 20.44 -11.61
N SER A 506 31.66 20.02 -11.32
CA SER A 506 31.33 19.25 -10.13
C SER A 506 30.69 17.90 -10.44
N HIS A 507 30.97 16.93 -9.58
CA HIS A 507 30.39 15.59 -9.60
C HIS A 507 29.46 15.38 -8.39
N PHE A 508 28.30 14.76 -8.61
CA PHE A 508 27.24 14.60 -7.61
C PHE A 508 26.92 13.12 -7.42
N ILE A 509 27.07 12.64 -6.19
CA ILE A 509 26.86 11.24 -5.81
C ILE A 509 25.66 11.13 -4.89
N VAL A 510 24.66 10.33 -5.26
CA VAL A 510 23.48 10.06 -4.45
C VAL A 510 23.51 8.61 -3.97
N LEU A 511 23.56 8.43 -2.64
CA LEU A 511 23.64 7.14 -1.96
C LEU A 511 22.30 6.76 -1.33
N CYS A 512 22.02 5.46 -1.31
CA CYS A 512 20.90 4.88 -0.57
C CYS A 512 21.38 4.45 0.82
N SER A 513 21.01 5.23 1.86
CA SER A 513 21.37 4.96 3.26
C SER A 513 20.55 3.86 3.94
N ASP A 514 19.51 3.38 3.26
CA ASP A 514 18.57 2.39 3.76
C ASP A 514 18.52 1.17 2.84
N GLN A 515 18.15 0.01 3.38
CA GLN A 515 17.92 -1.20 2.61
C GLN A 515 16.60 -1.82 3.05
N ALA A 516 15.76 -2.23 2.10
CA ALA A 516 14.56 -2.99 2.38
C ALA A 516 14.91 -4.39 2.88
N ARG A 517 15.12 -4.55 4.19
CA ARG A 517 15.37 -5.85 4.84
C ARG A 517 14.69 -5.91 6.21
N PRO A 518 14.29 -7.11 6.67
CA PRO A 518 13.89 -7.30 8.06
C PRO A 518 15.09 -6.91 8.94
N ASN A 519 14.97 -5.77 9.64
CA ASN A 519 15.88 -5.18 10.65
C ASN A 519 16.40 -3.76 10.35
N HIS A 520 16.07 -3.11 9.21
CA HIS A 520 16.41 -1.70 8.92
C HIS A 520 17.81 -1.27 9.39
N ILE A 521 18.84 -1.94 8.88
CA ILE A 521 20.22 -1.54 9.21
C ILE A 521 20.58 -0.37 8.29
N SER A 522 20.85 0.80 8.88
CA SER A 522 21.31 1.99 8.16
C SER A 522 22.79 1.82 7.82
N ARG A 523 23.08 1.31 6.61
CA ARG A 523 24.42 0.93 6.14
C ARG A 523 24.49 0.94 4.61
N ILE A 524 25.64 1.35 4.06
CA ILE A 524 25.96 1.16 2.64
C ILE A 524 26.32 -0.31 2.38
N GLY A 525 25.59 -0.95 1.47
CA GLY A 525 25.78 -2.37 1.12
C GLY A 525 27.03 -2.61 0.27
N PRO A 526 27.53 -3.86 0.18
CA PRO A 526 28.76 -4.16 -0.55
C PRO A 526 28.69 -3.82 -2.05
N GLU A 527 27.54 -4.04 -2.69
CA GLU A 527 27.32 -3.70 -4.11
C GLU A 527 27.44 -2.18 -4.34
N GLN A 528 26.73 -1.38 -3.53
CA GLN A 528 26.80 0.07 -3.61
C GLN A 528 28.18 0.62 -3.22
N LEU A 529 28.88 -0.05 -2.30
CA LEU A 529 30.24 0.34 -1.91
C LEU A 529 31.24 0.12 -3.04
N GLU A 530 31.10 -0.97 -3.79
CA GLU A 530 31.96 -1.22 -4.95
C GLU A 530 31.65 -0.22 -6.07
N TRP A 531 30.37 -0.01 -6.36
CA TRP A 531 29.92 1.02 -7.31
C TRP A 531 30.47 2.40 -6.94
N LEU A 532 30.43 2.79 -5.66
CA LEU A 532 30.95 4.07 -5.18
C LEU A 532 32.46 4.22 -5.43
N LYS A 533 33.25 3.14 -5.31
CA LYS A 533 34.68 3.20 -5.61
C LYS A 533 34.92 3.45 -7.09
N GLU A 534 34.21 2.72 -7.95
CA GLU A 534 34.31 2.87 -9.40
C GLU A 534 33.92 4.30 -9.82
N ASP A 535 32.81 4.82 -9.28
CA ASP A 535 32.31 6.17 -9.55
C ASP A 535 33.29 7.28 -9.12
N LEU A 536 33.92 7.14 -7.94
CA LEU A 536 34.95 8.07 -7.47
C LEU A 536 36.23 7.99 -8.32
N GLU A 537 36.64 6.79 -8.74
CA GLU A 537 37.78 6.60 -9.62
C GLU A 537 37.55 7.22 -11.01
N GLU A 538 36.32 7.15 -11.53
CA GLU A 538 35.93 7.78 -12.79
C GLU A 538 35.82 9.31 -12.69
N SER A 539 35.47 9.85 -11.53
CA SER A 539 35.30 11.29 -11.27
C SER A 539 36.51 11.95 -10.58
N TRP A 540 37.69 11.33 -10.64
CA TRP A 540 38.90 11.77 -9.95
C TRP A 540 39.36 13.20 -10.29
N ASP A 541 38.99 13.71 -11.47
CA ASP A 541 39.35 15.02 -11.99
C ASP A 541 38.27 16.10 -11.73
N ALA A 542 37.16 15.76 -11.07
CA ALA A 542 36.18 16.73 -10.64
C ALA A 542 36.78 17.73 -9.63
N GLU A 543 36.51 19.02 -9.81
CA GLU A 543 37.00 20.06 -8.88
C GLU A 543 36.26 19.97 -7.55
N HIS A 544 34.97 19.65 -7.58
CA HIS A 544 34.14 19.46 -6.39
C HIS A 544 33.31 18.19 -6.50
N VAL A 545 33.31 17.38 -5.45
CA VAL A 545 32.44 16.21 -5.31
C VAL A 545 31.46 16.45 -4.15
N PHE A 546 30.17 16.28 -4.41
CA PHE A 546 29.11 16.37 -3.40
C PHE A 546 28.43 15.03 -3.20
N VAL A 547 28.26 14.60 -1.95
CA VAL A 547 27.66 13.30 -1.61
C VAL A 547 26.36 13.50 -0.84
N PHE A 548 25.29 12.84 -1.27
CA PHE A 548 23.94 12.95 -0.68
C PHE A 548 23.43 11.60 -0.21
N LEU A 549 22.76 11.59 0.93
CA LEU A 549 22.09 10.41 1.49
C LEU A 549 20.99 10.83 2.44
N HIS A 550 19.96 10.03 2.67
CA HIS A 550 18.89 10.48 3.56
C HIS A 550 19.28 10.43 5.05
N LYS A 551 19.77 9.29 5.54
CA LYS A 551 20.20 9.17 6.95
C LYS A 551 21.62 9.64 7.14
N PRO A 552 21.90 10.49 8.15
CA PRO A 552 23.26 10.92 8.47
C PRO A 552 24.04 9.78 9.14
N LEU A 553 24.52 8.83 8.35
CA LEU A 553 25.17 7.60 8.83
C LEU A 553 26.40 7.89 9.72
N TRP A 554 27.08 9.02 9.52
CA TRP A 554 28.19 9.47 10.37
C TRP A 554 27.80 9.72 11.84
N ARG A 555 26.51 9.96 12.11
CA ARG A 555 25.98 10.09 13.48
C ARG A 555 25.65 8.74 14.12
N ASP A 556 25.50 7.68 13.32
CA ASP A 556 25.20 6.34 13.81
C ASP A 556 26.46 5.50 13.94
N ARG A 557 26.87 5.25 15.19
CA ARG A 557 28.03 4.41 15.54
C ARG A 557 27.89 2.94 15.13
N ARG A 558 26.70 2.49 14.71
CA ARG A 558 26.45 1.13 14.22
C ARG A 558 26.57 1.03 12.69
N SER A 559 26.64 2.16 12.00
CA SER A 559 26.82 2.18 10.54
C SER A 559 28.26 1.83 10.15
N ASN A 560 28.51 1.67 8.85
CA ASN A 560 29.84 1.56 8.29
C ASN A 560 30.36 2.90 7.73
N TRP A 561 29.91 4.04 8.25
CA TRP A 561 30.28 5.32 7.66
C TRP A 561 31.79 5.59 7.70
N ASP A 562 32.52 5.10 8.70
CA ASP A 562 33.99 5.27 8.72
C ASP A 562 34.67 4.58 7.52
N GLU A 563 34.16 3.43 7.07
CA GLU A 563 34.65 2.76 5.84
C GLU A 563 34.39 3.62 4.59
N VAL A 564 33.20 4.21 4.49
CA VAL A 564 32.84 5.11 3.39
C VAL A 564 33.68 6.39 3.44
N HIS A 565 33.87 6.98 4.62
CA HIS A 565 34.66 8.18 4.82
C HIS A 565 36.12 8.02 4.36
N GLU A 566 36.75 6.88 4.67
CA GLU A 566 38.12 6.62 4.22
C GLU A 566 38.23 6.54 2.68
N LEU A 567 37.17 6.11 1.98
CA LEU A 567 37.12 6.18 0.52
C LEU A 567 37.01 7.63 0.03
N LEU A 568 36.11 8.41 0.63
CA LEU A 568 35.85 9.80 0.24
C LEU A 568 37.08 10.71 0.42
N LYS A 569 37.88 10.47 1.45
CA LYS A 569 39.09 11.24 1.78
C LYS A 569 40.13 11.30 0.64
N GLY A 570 40.11 10.33 -0.28
CA GLY A 570 41.03 10.29 -1.42
C GLY A 570 40.71 11.27 -2.55
N TYR A 571 39.55 11.93 -2.49
CA TYR A 571 38.98 12.71 -3.58
C TYR A 571 38.57 14.12 -3.12
N ASN A 572 38.25 15.01 -4.06
CA ASN A 572 37.86 16.40 -3.79
C ASN A 572 36.43 16.53 -3.25
N VAL A 573 36.10 15.78 -2.20
CA VAL A 573 34.76 15.77 -1.60
C VAL A 573 34.57 17.03 -0.75
N GLU A 574 33.75 17.93 -1.26
CA GLU A 574 33.47 19.24 -0.66
C GLU A 574 32.48 19.11 0.50
N ALA A 575 31.41 18.32 0.33
CA ALA A 575 30.42 18.08 1.38
C ALA A 575 29.68 16.75 1.28
N VAL A 576 29.30 16.22 2.45
CA VAL A 576 28.34 15.15 2.64
C VAL A 576 27.08 15.73 3.29
N ILE A 577 25.93 15.56 2.65
CA ILE A 577 24.68 16.22 3.02
C ILE A 577 23.57 15.18 3.21
N ALA A 578 22.84 15.26 4.34
CA ALA A 578 21.74 14.34 4.66
C ALA A 578 20.48 14.99 5.24
N GLY A 579 19.37 14.23 5.32
CA GLY A 579 18.07 14.63 5.89
C GLY A 579 17.75 13.94 7.23
N HIS A 580 16.56 13.34 7.32
CA HIS A 580 16.06 12.41 8.36
C HIS A 580 15.65 13.03 9.71
N ALA A 581 16.40 14.02 10.20
CA ALA A 581 16.26 14.51 11.57
C ALA A 581 15.28 15.68 11.74
N HIS A 582 14.61 16.11 10.67
CA HIS A 582 13.74 17.29 10.62
C HIS A 582 14.39 18.58 11.16
N ILE A 583 15.70 18.72 10.99
CA ILE A 583 16.49 19.86 11.48
C ILE A 583 17.48 20.33 10.44
N TYR A 584 17.92 21.58 10.61
CA TYR A 584 19.17 22.08 10.09
C TYR A 584 20.30 21.88 11.11
N SER A 585 21.45 21.35 10.70
CA SER A 585 22.65 21.26 11.54
C SER A 585 23.91 21.15 10.71
N PHE A 586 24.88 22.03 10.95
CA PHE A 586 26.26 21.84 10.50
C PHE A 586 27.05 21.08 11.58
N ASP A 587 27.58 19.91 11.23
CA ASP A 587 28.29 19.01 12.14
C ASP A 587 29.80 19.25 12.17
N GLY A 588 30.27 20.19 11.36
CA GLY A 588 31.68 20.54 11.23
C GLY A 588 32.32 19.88 10.02
N GLU A 589 33.65 19.94 10.01
CA GLU A 589 34.50 19.45 8.93
C GLU A 589 35.39 18.34 9.46
N ARG A 590 35.54 17.26 8.68
CA ARG A 590 36.44 16.13 8.96
C ARG A 590 37.25 15.84 7.71
N ASP A 591 38.57 15.94 7.80
CA ASP A 591 39.50 15.69 6.69
C ASP A 591 39.19 16.53 5.44
N GLY A 592 38.76 17.79 5.61
CA GLY A 592 38.38 18.69 4.50
C GLY A 592 36.91 18.59 4.09
N ILE A 593 36.20 17.56 4.54
CA ILE A 593 34.82 17.25 4.11
C ILE A 593 33.82 17.85 5.10
N LYS A 594 32.88 18.68 4.61
CA LYS A 594 31.81 19.28 5.41
C LYS A 594 30.65 18.30 5.63
N TYR A 595 30.14 18.19 6.85
CA TYR A 595 29.00 17.33 7.19
C TYR A 595 27.77 18.15 7.57
N ILE A 596 26.69 18.00 6.81
CA ILE A 596 25.48 18.83 6.92
C ILE A 596 24.24 17.95 7.03
N VAL A 597 23.33 18.31 7.94
CA VAL A 597 21.98 17.75 8.02
C VAL A 597 20.95 18.84 7.71
N SER A 598 20.05 18.59 6.76
CA SER A 598 19.05 19.53 6.24
C SER A 598 17.73 18.80 5.92
N GLY A 599 16.89 18.59 6.95
CA GLY A 599 15.57 17.94 6.84
C GLY A 599 14.38 18.91 7.00
N GLY A 600 14.48 20.15 6.52
CA GLY A 600 13.50 21.21 6.80
C GLY A 600 12.41 21.43 5.75
N GLY A 601 12.26 20.55 4.77
CA GLY A 601 11.51 20.80 3.54
C GLY A 601 9.98 20.83 3.68
N GLY A 602 9.42 20.24 4.73
CA GLY A 602 7.98 20.30 4.96
C GLY A 602 7.43 19.44 6.10
N ALA A 603 8.21 18.46 6.56
CA ALA A 603 7.88 17.61 7.69
C ALA A 603 7.61 18.37 8.99
N GLU A 604 6.61 17.92 9.74
CA GLU A 604 6.23 18.53 11.01
C GLU A 604 7.39 18.44 12.03
N MET A 605 7.61 19.54 12.76
CA MET A 605 8.67 19.69 13.75
C MET A 605 8.21 20.58 14.91
N ASP A 606 8.70 20.32 16.13
CA ASP A 606 8.42 21.20 17.27
C ASP A 606 9.10 22.57 17.11
N ALA A 607 8.43 23.65 17.50
CA ALA A 607 8.93 25.02 17.37
C ALA A 607 10.08 25.31 18.35
N PHE A 608 11.31 24.96 17.98
CA PHE A 608 12.50 25.32 18.73
C PHE A 608 13.68 25.64 17.82
N ARG A 609 13.64 26.86 17.27
CA ARG A 609 14.52 27.36 16.23
C ARG A 609 16.01 27.19 16.53
N ASP A 610 16.43 27.46 17.78
CA ASP A 610 17.84 27.35 18.20
C ASP A 610 18.38 25.91 18.18
N ALA A 611 17.51 24.90 18.03
CA ALA A 611 17.89 23.51 17.79
C ALA A 611 17.88 23.10 16.31
N GLY A 612 17.81 24.07 15.38
CA GLY A 612 17.73 23.81 13.96
C GLY A 612 16.33 23.41 13.48
N ARG A 613 15.32 23.48 14.37
CA ARG A 613 13.93 23.11 14.08
C ARG A 613 13.18 24.30 13.52
N PHE A 614 13.39 24.56 12.24
CA PHE A 614 12.63 25.50 11.43
C PHE A 614 12.58 25.00 9.98
N PHE A 615 11.54 25.40 9.25
CA PHE A 615 11.43 25.06 7.83
C PHE A 615 12.50 25.78 7.02
N HIS A 616 13.20 25.06 6.15
CA HIS A 616 14.27 25.62 5.33
C HIS A 616 14.53 24.81 4.07
N TYR A 617 15.21 25.45 3.13
CA TYR A 617 15.95 24.83 2.04
C TYR A 617 17.35 25.46 1.99
N MET A 618 18.32 24.81 1.34
CA MET A 618 19.65 25.38 1.15
C MET A 618 19.86 25.80 -0.30
N LEU A 619 20.67 26.84 -0.49
CA LEU A 619 21.27 27.18 -1.78
C LEU A 619 22.77 26.97 -1.66
N VAL A 620 23.34 26.23 -2.60
CA VAL A 620 24.76 25.99 -2.71
C VAL A 620 25.24 26.61 -4.02
N THR A 621 26.15 27.57 -3.92
CA THR A 621 26.75 28.25 -5.04
C THR A 621 28.16 27.72 -5.22
N VAL A 622 28.46 27.19 -6.39
CA VAL A 622 29.80 26.83 -6.84
C VAL A 622 30.25 27.93 -7.79
N ASP A 623 31.43 28.52 -7.55
CA ASP A 623 32.04 29.58 -8.36
C ASP A 623 33.55 29.30 -8.49
N GLY A 624 33.93 28.62 -9.57
CA GLY A 624 35.28 28.09 -9.74
C GLY A 624 35.67 27.17 -8.58
N GLU A 625 36.75 27.52 -7.87
CA GLU A 625 37.24 26.79 -6.68
C GLU A 625 36.47 27.12 -5.39
N GLU A 626 35.61 28.15 -5.37
CA GLU A 626 34.89 28.57 -4.17
C GLU A 626 33.48 27.95 -4.10
N VAL A 627 33.13 27.38 -2.94
CA VAL A 627 31.79 26.87 -2.66
C VAL A 627 31.20 27.60 -1.45
N SER A 628 30.01 28.16 -1.62
CA SER A 628 29.29 28.87 -0.56
C SER A 628 27.90 28.30 -0.33
N TYR A 629 27.45 28.36 0.92
CA TYR A 629 26.20 27.74 1.39
C TYR A 629 25.33 28.79 2.06
N SER A 630 24.05 28.81 1.70
CA SER A 630 23.03 29.66 2.33
C SER A 630 21.87 28.80 2.82
N VAL A 631 21.39 29.08 4.03
CA VAL A 631 20.20 28.44 4.60
C VAL A 631 19.04 29.41 4.46
N VAL A 632 18.00 29.00 3.76
CA VAL A 632 16.87 29.87 3.44
C VAL A 632 15.63 29.37 4.16
N GLU A 633 15.16 30.15 5.13
CA GLU A 633 13.81 29.96 5.66
C GLU A 633 12.82 30.46 4.59
N PRO A 634 11.72 29.76 4.27
CA PRO A 634 10.79 30.27 3.26
C PRO A 634 10.34 31.71 3.57
N GLY A 635 10.73 32.66 2.71
CA GLY A 635 10.57 34.11 2.93
C GLY A 635 11.70 34.85 3.68
N SER A 636 12.87 34.26 3.94
CA SER A 636 14.04 34.87 4.63
C SER A 636 15.37 34.14 4.34
N VAL A 637 16.53 34.83 4.34
CA VAL A 637 17.86 34.22 4.04
C VAL A 637 18.81 34.30 5.25
N HIS A 638 19.54 33.22 5.57
CA HIS A 638 20.43 33.07 6.74
C HIS A 638 21.80 32.42 6.40
N PRO A 639 22.86 32.69 7.19
CA PRO A 639 24.17 32.06 7.03
C PRO A 639 24.19 30.57 7.47
N ILE A 640 25.16 29.79 6.97
CA ILE A 640 25.30 28.34 7.23
C ILE A 640 25.47 27.98 8.72
N ASP A 641 26.10 28.83 9.52
CA ASP A 641 26.38 28.59 10.93
C ASP A 641 25.31 29.17 11.87
N VAL A 642 24.15 29.52 11.32
CA VAL A 642 22.99 30.00 12.10
C VAL A 642 22.66 29.02 13.23
N VAL A 643 22.82 27.71 12.98
CA VAL A 643 22.74 26.62 13.98
C VAL A 643 23.86 25.60 13.76
N THR A 644 24.66 25.36 14.80
CA THR A 644 25.68 24.29 14.86
C THR A 644 25.20 23.11 15.70
N SER A 645 25.78 21.92 15.51
CA SER A 645 25.47 20.71 16.31
C SER A 645 25.60 20.93 17.82
N LYS A 646 26.60 21.71 18.23
CA LYS A 646 26.86 22.10 19.61
C LYS A 646 25.76 23.01 20.15
N SER A 647 25.37 24.03 19.39
CA SER A 647 24.29 24.94 19.74
C SER A 647 22.94 24.21 19.85
N ALA A 648 22.64 23.29 18.93
CA ALA A 648 21.40 22.52 18.93
C ALA A 648 21.32 21.52 20.10
N SER A 649 22.42 20.83 20.40
CA SER A 649 22.52 19.93 21.55
C SER A 649 22.33 20.67 22.88
N LEU A 650 22.98 21.84 23.03
CA LEU A 650 22.79 22.71 24.18
C LEU A 650 21.33 23.16 24.29
N ALA A 651 20.77 23.68 23.20
CA ALA A 651 19.39 24.16 23.16
C ALA A 651 18.42 23.04 23.59
N GLY A 652 18.58 21.81 23.09
CA GLY A 652 17.75 20.67 23.47
C GLY A 652 17.88 20.29 24.96
N ARG A 653 19.06 20.45 25.56
CA ARG A 653 19.25 20.30 27.02
C ARG A 653 18.55 21.42 27.78
N ILE A 654 18.65 22.67 27.33
CA ILE A 654 17.96 23.83 27.92
C ILE A 654 16.44 23.61 27.90
N ALA A 655 15.87 23.19 26.76
CA ALA A 655 14.44 22.93 26.64
C ALA A 655 13.96 21.86 27.63
N ARG A 656 14.70 20.75 27.81
CA ARG A 656 14.36 19.71 28.81
C ARG A 656 14.55 20.15 30.25
N ALA A 657 15.39 21.14 30.49
CA ALA A 657 15.67 21.68 31.82
C ALA A 657 14.60 22.66 32.33
N ILE A 658 13.64 23.06 31.48
CA ILE A 658 12.60 24.05 31.80
C ILE A 658 11.22 23.39 31.69
N SER A 659 10.49 23.36 32.82
CA SER A 659 9.11 22.88 32.90
C SER A 659 8.24 23.84 33.70
N LEU A 660 6.97 23.97 33.32
CA LEU A 660 6.00 24.83 34.00
C LEU A 660 4.87 23.95 34.53
N SER A 661 4.54 24.10 35.81
CA SER A 661 3.49 23.30 36.44
C SER A 661 2.11 23.69 35.91
N PRO A 662 1.21 22.71 35.70
CA PRO A 662 -0.19 23.02 35.42
C PRO A 662 -0.89 23.55 36.69
N ILE A 663 -2.04 24.22 36.50
CA ILE A 663 -2.86 24.77 37.60
C ILE A 663 -4.33 24.34 37.43
N PRO A 664 -5.06 23.93 38.50
CA PRO A 664 -6.49 23.71 38.38
C PRO A 664 -7.28 25.00 38.08
N VAL A 665 -8.28 24.94 37.19
CA VAL A 665 -9.12 26.10 36.79
C VAL A 665 -9.78 26.74 38.02
N GLN A 666 -10.32 25.94 38.93
CA GLN A 666 -10.95 26.41 40.16
C GLN A 666 -9.96 27.17 41.04
N SER A 667 -8.71 26.68 41.11
CA SER A 667 -7.64 27.37 41.83
C SER A 667 -7.25 28.67 41.13
N ALA A 668 -7.18 28.69 39.79
CA ALA A 668 -6.88 29.90 39.03
C ALA A 668 -7.96 30.98 39.23
N LEU A 669 -9.25 30.62 39.34
CA LEU A 669 -10.34 31.56 39.64
C LEU A 669 -10.16 32.24 41.01
N SER A 670 -9.70 31.49 42.02
CA SER A 670 -9.38 32.03 43.35
C SER A 670 -8.00 32.69 43.46
N GLY A 671 -7.16 32.55 42.44
CA GLY A 671 -5.73 32.82 42.51
C GLY A 671 -4.95 31.56 42.90
N ALA A 672 -3.97 31.18 42.08
CA ALA A 672 -3.18 29.97 42.25
C ALA A 672 -1.71 30.18 41.90
N ARG A 673 -0.87 29.22 42.28
CA ARG A 673 0.58 29.29 42.10
C ARG A 673 1.03 28.40 40.94
N ALA A 674 1.49 29.00 39.84
CA ALA A 674 2.27 28.31 38.81
C ALA A 674 3.72 28.22 39.25
N VAL A 675 4.36 27.08 39.07
CA VAL A 675 5.77 26.87 39.42
C VAL A 675 6.54 26.53 38.15
N LEU A 676 7.46 27.41 37.76
CA LEU A 676 8.49 27.13 36.78
C LEU A 676 9.63 26.40 37.48
N SER A 677 9.91 25.17 37.05
CA SER A 677 11.10 24.44 37.43
C SER A 677 12.15 24.60 36.33
N VAL A 678 13.28 25.22 36.66
CA VAL A 678 14.38 25.48 35.73
C VAL A 678 15.72 25.02 36.32
N SER A 679 16.52 24.30 35.53
CA SER A 679 17.85 23.84 35.93
C SER A 679 18.95 24.49 35.09
N ASN A 680 20.07 24.85 35.72
CA ASN A 680 21.25 25.35 35.02
C ASN A 680 22.02 24.20 34.33
N VAL A 681 21.90 24.10 33.01
CA VAL A 681 22.63 23.12 32.18
C VAL A 681 24.07 23.52 31.82
N HIS A 682 24.50 24.73 32.20
CA HIS A 682 25.86 25.20 32.00
C HIS A 682 26.75 24.90 33.21
N ASP A 683 28.06 24.88 32.96
CA ASP A 683 29.13 24.80 33.95
C ASP A 683 29.50 26.16 34.59
N ARG A 684 28.82 27.24 34.16
CA ARG A 684 28.95 28.61 34.67
C ARG A 684 27.62 29.13 35.24
N PRO A 685 27.64 30.14 36.13
CA PRO A 685 26.42 30.83 36.56
C PRO A 685 25.69 31.44 35.36
N ILE A 686 24.37 31.44 35.42
CA ILE A 686 23.51 32.03 34.39
C ILE A 686 22.51 33.00 35.00
N ASP A 687 22.12 34.01 34.21
CA ASP A 687 21.01 34.89 34.50
C ASP A 687 19.86 34.61 33.52
N LEU A 688 18.67 34.43 34.07
CA LEU A 688 17.44 34.19 33.32
C LEU A 688 16.57 35.44 33.34
N LEU A 689 15.91 35.69 32.22
CA LEU A 689 14.81 36.67 32.14
C LEU A 689 13.53 35.96 31.72
N LEU A 690 12.51 36.08 32.56
CA LEU A 690 11.23 35.42 32.45
C LEU A 690 10.20 36.49 32.12
N ARG A 691 9.46 36.33 31.04
CA ARG A 691 8.42 37.29 30.63
C ARG A 691 7.12 36.57 30.31
N TRP A 692 6.05 37.00 30.94
CA TRP A 692 4.70 36.54 30.60
C TRP A 692 4.06 37.45 29.56
N GLU A 693 3.47 36.84 28.54
CA GLU A 693 2.40 37.41 27.74
C GLU A 693 1.08 36.87 28.27
N VAL A 694 0.24 37.77 28.79
CA VAL A 694 -0.99 37.42 29.49
C VAL A 694 -2.18 37.86 28.64
N PRO A 695 -3.01 36.93 28.14
CA PRO A 695 -4.22 37.27 27.39
C PRO A 695 -5.28 37.91 28.31
N GLN A 696 -6.28 38.55 27.70
CA GLN A 696 -7.41 39.14 28.43
C GLN A 696 -8.10 38.07 29.28
N GLY A 697 -8.54 38.44 30.49
CA GLY A 697 -9.15 37.51 31.44
C GLY A 697 -8.20 36.84 32.43
N PHE A 698 -6.87 36.97 32.24
CA PHE A 698 -5.87 36.53 33.22
C PHE A 698 -5.12 37.70 33.86
N ARG A 699 -4.64 37.48 35.08
CA ARG A 699 -3.60 38.24 35.76
C ARG A 699 -2.49 37.29 36.19
N VAL A 700 -1.24 37.68 35.94
CA VAL A 700 -0.05 36.96 36.40
C VAL A 700 0.88 37.91 37.13
N ASP A 701 1.36 37.53 38.32
CA ASP A 701 2.29 38.32 39.12
C ASP A 701 3.45 37.45 39.66
N PRO A 702 4.72 37.86 39.50
CA PRO A 702 5.16 38.98 38.67
C PRO A 702 5.08 38.68 37.17
N LEU A 703 4.76 39.68 36.35
CA LEU A 703 4.75 39.57 34.88
C LEU A 703 6.17 39.33 34.31
N ILE A 704 7.18 39.86 34.99
CA ILE A 704 8.59 39.70 34.66
C ILE A 704 9.35 39.25 35.90
N ALA A 705 10.13 38.18 35.78
CA ALA A 705 11.02 37.71 36.84
C ALA A 705 12.45 37.55 36.31
N ARG A 706 13.41 37.64 37.23
CA ARG A 706 14.82 37.35 36.96
C ARG A 706 15.34 36.33 37.95
N ALA A 707 16.19 35.44 37.50
CA ALA A 707 16.81 34.45 38.38
C ALA A 707 18.25 34.16 37.96
N SER A 708 19.16 34.19 38.93
CA SER A 708 20.56 33.81 38.73
C SER A 708 20.81 32.42 39.30
N LEU A 709 21.19 31.44 38.48
CA LEU A 709 21.40 30.05 38.90
C LEU A 709 22.88 29.68 38.85
N LYS A 710 23.38 29.00 39.87
CA LYS A 710 24.73 28.40 39.89
C LYS A 710 24.80 27.18 38.96
N PRO A 711 25.99 26.74 38.53
CA PRO A 711 26.15 25.52 37.73
C PRO A 711 25.44 24.33 38.36
N GLY A 712 24.63 23.60 37.59
CA GLY A 712 23.86 22.44 38.04
C GLY A 712 22.71 22.73 39.03
N GLU A 713 22.49 24.00 39.42
CA GLU A 713 21.41 24.37 40.33
C GLU A 713 20.05 24.18 39.64
N LYS A 714 19.11 23.52 40.33
CA LYS A 714 17.69 23.51 39.99
C LYS A 714 16.96 24.51 40.88
N ARG A 715 16.16 25.38 40.28
CA ARG A 715 15.37 26.39 40.99
C ARG A 715 13.91 26.34 40.58
N GLU A 716 13.06 26.52 41.56
CA GLU A 716 11.62 26.71 41.37
C GLU A 716 11.27 28.19 41.54
N ILE A 717 10.58 28.74 40.54
CA ILE A 717 10.17 30.13 40.50
C ILE A 717 8.65 30.13 40.39
N ALA A 718 8.01 30.79 41.34
CA ALA A 718 6.57 30.78 41.45
C ALA A 718 5.95 32.07 40.93
N PHE A 719 4.79 31.93 40.30
CA PHE A 719 3.98 33.01 39.79
C PHE A 719 2.56 32.84 40.34
N GLU A 720 2.00 33.93 40.87
CA GLU A 720 0.57 33.97 41.14
C GLU A 720 -0.17 34.17 39.83
N VAL A 721 -1.12 33.29 39.55
CA VAL A 721 -1.98 33.34 38.38
C VAL A 721 -3.41 33.42 38.86
N LYS A 722 -4.14 34.42 38.37
CA LYS A 722 -5.56 34.56 38.58
C LYS A 722 -6.29 34.61 37.25
N LEU A 723 -7.39 33.87 37.15
CA LEU A 723 -8.33 33.94 36.04
C LEU A 723 -9.52 34.79 36.48
N ASP A 724 -9.60 36.03 36.02
CA ASP A 724 -10.63 36.99 36.43
C ASP A 724 -11.90 36.92 35.58
N ASP A 725 -11.73 36.69 34.28
CA ASP A 725 -12.84 36.60 33.34
C ASP A 725 -12.57 35.42 32.39
N PRO A 726 -13.09 34.24 32.72
CA PRO A 726 -12.91 33.05 31.90
C PRO A 726 -13.50 33.18 30.49
N ASP A 727 -14.59 33.94 30.33
CA ASP A 727 -15.27 34.11 29.05
C ASP A 727 -14.53 35.11 28.14
N ALA A 728 -13.74 36.03 28.70
CA ALA A 728 -12.88 36.95 27.96
C ALA A 728 -11.54 36.35 27.50
N THR A 729 -11.21 35.11 27.91
CA THR A 729 -9.94 34.46 27.53
C THR A 729 -9.89 34.03 26.07
N TRP A 730 -11.05 33.82 25.46
CA TRP A 730 -11.20 33.30 24.09
C TRP A 730 -10.37 32.03 23.85
N GLY A 731 -10.15 31.22 24.90
CA GLY A 731 -9.37 29.98 24.84
C GLY A 731 -7.84 30.16 24.91
N MET A 732 -7.31 31.38 24.98
CA MET A 732 -5.87 31.62 25.12
C MET A 732 -5.42 31.48 26.57
N THR A 733 -4.26 30.85 26.81
CA THR A 733 -3.62 30.82 28.14
C THR A 733 -2.35 31.68 28.16
N PRO A 734 -1.92 32.18 29.34
CA PRO A 734 -0.67 32.92 29.46
C PRO A 734 0.54 32.17 28.90
N ARG A 735 1.39 32.86 28.13
CA ARG A 735 2.66 32.33 27.56
C ARG A 735 3.82 32.90 28.35
N LEU A 736 4.67 32.04 28.89
CA LEU A 736 5.93 32.38 29.55
C LEU A 736 7.10 32.15 28.60
N THR A 737 7.80 33.21 28.24
CA THR A 737 9.09 33.14 27.53
C THR A 737 10.23 33.18 28.55
N VAL A 738 11.10 32.18 28.46
CA VAL A 738 12.35 32.09 29.23
C VAL A 738 13.50 32.44 28.30
N GLU A 739 14.11 33.62 28.50
CA GLU A 739 15.38 33.99 27.87
C GLU A 739 16.52 33.35 28.67
N TYR A 740 17.14 32.35 28.06
CA TYR A 740 18.15 31.51 28.65
C TYR A 740 19.50 31.72 27.94
N PRO A 741 20.63 31.91 28.64
CA PRO A 741 21.92 32.11 27.98
C PRO A 741 22.32 30.91 27.09
N GLY A 742 22.61 31.18 25.82
CA GLY A 742 23.14 30.22 24.86
C GLY A 742 24.68 30.25 24.78
N GLU A 743 25.22 29.76 23.66
CA GLU A 743 26.64 29.89 23.35
C GLU A 743 26.99 31.30 22.84
N GLU A 744 28.23 31.72 23.05
CA GLU A 744 28.81 32.96 22.46
C GLU A 744 27.98 34.24 22.72
N GLY A 745 27.27 34.29 23.84
CA GLY A 745 26.45 35.45 24.20
C GLY A 745 25.08 35.52 23.50
N ARG A 746 24.71 34.51 22.69
CA ARG A 746 23.35 34.36 22.15
C ARG A 746 22.36 34.07 23.28
N VAL A 747 21.08 34.42 23.07
CA VAL A 747 19.99 34.15 24.00
C VAL A 747 19.06 33.12 23.37
N VAL A 748 18.90 31.97 24.03
CA VAL A 748 17.95 30.92 23.66
C VAL A 748 16.59 31.27 24.25
N ARG A 749 15.56 31.36 23.41
CA ARG A 749 14.20 31.65 23.88
C ARG A 749 13.39 30.38 23.97
N VAL A 750 12.91 30.05 25.16
CA VAL A 750 12.07 28.88 25.41
C VAL A 750 10.69 29.31 25.86
N ASP A 751 9.68 29.01 25.05
CA ASP A 751 8.29 29.31 25.38
C ASP A 751 7.61 28.16 26.13
N ARG A 752 6.81 28.50 27.15
CA ARG A 752 5.95 27.59 27.92
C ARG A 752 4.58 28.20 28.06
N TYR A 753 3.54 27.47 27.68
CA TYR A 753 2.16 27.89 27.89
C TYR A 753 1.66 27.40 29.24
N LEU A 754 0.87 28.21 29.93
CA LEU A 754 0.22 27.79 31.16
C LEU A 754 -0.87 26.76 30.85
N THR A 755 -0.77 25.59 31.47
CA THR A 755 -1.77 24.53 31.35
C THR A 755 -2.78 24.64 32.48
N LEU A 756 -4.08 24.69 32.14
CA LEU A 756 -5.17 24.67 33.12
C LEU A 756 -5.86 23.29 33.20
N ILE A 757 -6.15 22.82 34.42
CA ILE A 757 -6.74 21.50 34.68
C ILE A 757 -8.13 21.64 35.32
N GLY A 758 -9.17 20.98 34.80
CA GLY A 758 -10.51 20.91 35.43
C GLY A 758 -11.65 21.25 34.48
N ARG A 759 -12.91 21.06 34.94
CA ARG A 759 -14.13 21.31 34.14
C ARG A 759 -14.22 22.79 33.75
N PHE A 760 -14.01 23.07 32.47
CA PHE A 760 -14.22 24.39 31.89
C PHE A 760 -14.89 24.25 30.51
N ALA A 761 -16.05 24.89 30.35
CA ALA A 761 -16.73 25.05 29.07
C ALA A 761 -16.90 26.56 28.85
N PRO A 762 -16.05 27.23 28.06
CA PRO A 762 -16.31 28.61 27.70
C PRO A 762 -17.66 28.66 26.98
N LYS A 763 -18.52 29.63 27.32
CA LYS A 763 -19.85 29.74 26.69
C LYS A 763 -19.78 30.09 25.20
N ARG A 764 -18.63 30.57 24.72
CA ARG A 764 -18.37 30.97 23.33
C ARG A 764 -16.94 30.61 22.96
N LEU A 765 -16.77 29.92 21.83
CA LEU A 765 -15.46 29.76 21.18
C LEU A 765 -15.51 30.57 19.87
N LEU A 766 -14.66 31.59 19.74
CA LEU A 766 -14.56 32.38 18.51
C LEU A 766 -13.39 31.86 17.67
N VAL A 767 -13.66 31.38 16.47
CA VAL A 767 -12.63 31.15 15.45
C VAL A 767 -12.58 32.40 14.58
N SER A 768 -11.71 33.35 14.92
CA SER A 768 -11.58 34.61 14.17
C SER A 768 -10.58 34.49 13.02
N TYR A 769 -11.01 34.85 11.81
CA TYR A 769 -10.17 35.05 10.63
C TYR A 769 -9.57 36.46 10.67
N PHE A 770 -8.24 36.60 10.59
CA PHE A 770 -7.60 37.91 10.38
C PHE A 770 -6.62 37.85 9.20
N ASP A 771 -6.86 38.78 8.28
CA ASP A 771 -6.02 39.21 7.17
C ASP A 771 -4.52 39.22 7.54
N GLY A 772 -3.74 38.41 6.82
CA GLY A 772 -2.35 38.71 6.46
C GLY A 772 -1.26 38.46 7.51
N ARG A 773 -1.57 38.28 8.80
CA ARG A 773 -0.58 37.91 9.84
C ARG A 773 -1.16 36.89 10.81
N ARG A 774 -0.77 35.62 10.67
CA ARG A 774 -1.36 34.51 11.43
C ARG A 774 -0.81 34.40 12.85
N ARG A 775 -1.72 34.34 13.83
CA ARG A 775 -1.49 33.75 15.16
C ARG A 775 -2.27 32.44 15.22
N THR A 776 -1.58 31.33 15.49
CA THR A 776 -2.19 30.05 15.85
C THR A 776 -2.93 30.21 17.18
N VAL A 777 -4.24 29.97 17.21
CA VAL A 777 -5.01 29.96 18.46
C VAL A 777 -5.02 28.52 18.98
N TYR A 778 -4.47 28.31 20.17
CA TYR A 778 -4.47 27.03 20.88
C TYR A 778 -5.52 27.06 22.00
N PRO A 779 -6.80 26.75 21.77
CA PRO A 779 -7.72 26.53 22.86
C PRO A 779 -7.41 25.17 23.51
N HIS A 780 -6.68 25.19 24.62
CA HIS A 780 -6.59 24.06 25.54
C HIS A 780 -7.89 23.98 26.36
N ILE A 781 -8.76 23.02 26.05
CA ILE A 781 -10.01 22.75 26.78
C ILE A 781 -9.85 21.44 27.55
N THR A 782 -9.63 21.51 28.85
CA THR A 782 -9.62 20.31 29.71
C THR A 782 -11.06 19.90 30.04
N LEU A 783 -11.46 18.67 29.70
CA LEU A 783 -12.79 18.11 30.00
C LEU A 783 -12.64 17.11 31.17
N ALA A 784 -13.02 17.48 32.40
CA ALA A 784 -12.88 16.58 33.55
C ALA A 784 -14.19 15.83 33.90
N SER A 785 -14.06 14.58 34.34
CA SER A 785 -15.14 13.70 34.83
C SER A 785 -15.87 14.24 36.06
N SER A 786 -17.07 13.69 36.34
CA SER A 786 -17.87 13.95 37.55
C SER A 786 -17.30 13.21 38.76
N ASN A 787 -16.48 12.20 38.52
CA ASN A 787 -15.85 11.39 39.54
C ASN A 787 -14.33 11.60 39.47
N PRO A 788 -13.72 12.40 40.36
CA PRO A 788 -12.29 12.73 40.31
C PRO A 788 -11.35 11.55 40.62
N LYS A 789 -11.88 10.33 40.73
CA LYS A 789 -11.12 9.10 41.01
C LYS A 789 -10.88 8.19 39.80
N GLU A 790 -11.44 8.46 38.61
CA GLU A 790 -11.40 7.45 37.52
C GLU A 790 -10.76 7.90 36.20
N PHE A 791 -10.70 9.18 35.81
CA PHE A 791 -9.95 9.60 34.59
C PHE A 791 -9.82 11.14 34.45
N SER A 792 -8.75 11.60 33.81
CA SER A 792 -8.61 12.99 33.33
C SER A 792 -8.47 13.01 31.80
N LEU A 793 -9.26 13.86 31.15
CA LEU A 793 -9.25 14.05 29.69
C LEU A 793 -8.93 15.51 29.39
N SER A 794 -7.91 15.78 28.56
CA SER A 794 -7.69 17.13 28.03
C SER A 794 -7.81 17.15 26.51
N GLY A 795 -8.59 18.10 25.99
CA GLY A 795 -8.90 18.32 24.59
C GLY A 795 -8.19 19.58 24.06
N ALA A 796 -7.64 19.55 22.84
CA ALA A 796 -7.31 20.77 22.11
C ALA A 796 -8.03 20.78 20.76
N LEU A 797 -8.69 21.90 20.46
CA LEU A 797 -9.32 22.16 19.16
C LEU A 797 -8.43 23.09 18.35
N LEU A 798 -7.62 22.56 17.45
CA LEU A 798 -6.78 23.41 16.59
C LEU A 798 -7.50 23.64 15.28
N TRP A 799 -7.50 24.88 14.81
CA TRP A 799 -7.87 25.18 13.44
C TRP A 799 -6.62 25.70 12.74
N ASP A 800 -6.09 24.90 11.81
CA ASP A 800 -5.06 25.36 10.90
C ASP A 800 -5.51 25.13 9.46
N ASP A 801 -5.56 26.22 8.71
CA ASP A 801 -5.63 26.19 7.25
C ASP A 801 -6.69 25.30 6.58
N ASN A 802 -7.88 25.20 7.18
CA ASN A 802 -8.99 24.30 6.81
C ASN A 802 -8.85 22.87 7.35
N VAL A 803 -8.27 22.67 8.54
CA VAL A 803 -8.24 21.39 9.24
C VAL A 803 -8.58 21.61 10.71
N LEU A 804 -9.55 20.85 11.21
CA LEU A 804 -9.97 20.78 12.60
C LEU A 804 -9.22 19.63 13.29
N TYR A 805 -8.44 19.94 14.31
CA TYR A 805 -7.74 18.95 15.13
C TYR A 805 -8.50 18.79 16.45
N VAL A 806 -8.73 17.57 16.91
CA VAL A 806 -9.27 17.23 18.23
C VAL A 806 -8.23 16.35 18.94
N HIS A 807 -7.44 16.92 19.85
CA HIS A 807 -6.42 16.17 20.57
C HIS A 807 -6.87 15.81 21.98
N LEU A 808 -7.12 14.54 22.24
CA LEU A 808 -7.49 13.96 23.54
C LEU A 808 -6.25 13.42 24.26
N VAL A 809 -6.08 13.71 25.55
CA VAL A 809 -5.02 13.14 26.39
C VAL A 809 -5.64 12.49 27.62
N PHE A 810 -5.24 11.26 27.91
CA PHE A 810 -5.61 10.45 29.07
C PHE A 810 -4.49 10.53 30.12
N SER A 811 -4.80 10.52 31.42
CA SER A 811 -3.76 10.46 32.47
C SER A 811 -3.04 9.11 32.49
N ASP A 812 -1.69 9.14 32.51
CA ASP A 812 -0.79 7.97 32.48
C ASP A 812 -1.04 6.96 33.63
N ASP A 813 -1.57 7.42 34.75
CA ASP A 813 -1.78 6.69 35.99
C ASP A 813 -3.11 5.91 36.04
N GLN A 814 -3.95 5.98 34.99
CA GLN A 814 -5.31 5.43 35.00
C GLN A 814 -5.70 4.61 33.74
N VAL A 815 -4.79 4.43 32.77
CA VAL A 815 -5.04 3.60 31.58
C VAL A 815 -4.47 2.20 31.79
N GLN A 816 -5.34 1.18 31.97
CA GLN A 816 -4.87 -0.20 32.05
C GLN A 816 -4.68 -0.79 30.66
N LYS A 817 -3.69 -1.68 30.53
CA LYS A 817 -3.39 -2.37 29.27
C LYS A 817 -4.54 -3.34 28.93
N GLY A 818 -5.40 -2.96 27.98
CA GLY A 818 -6.53 -3.78 27.51
C GLY A 818 -7.87 -3.02 27.47
N ASP A 819 -7.94 -1.82 28.03
CA ASP A 819 -9.15 -1.01 28.04
C ASP A 819 -9.50 -0.49 26.63
N ARG A 820 -10.77 -0.59 26.24
CA ARG A 820 -11.29 -0.04 24.99
C ARG A 820 -12.21 1.15 25.25
N TYR A 821 -12.18 2.12 24.35
CA TYR A 821 -13.03 3.31 24.41
C TYR A 821 -13.66 3.56 23.05
N ALA A 822 -14.97 3.79 22.97
CA ALA A 822 -15.63 4.35 21.80
C ALA A 822 -15.62 5.88 21.90
N ILE A 823 -15.30 6.56 20.82
CA ILE A 823 -15.37 8.01 20.69
C ILE A 823 -16.35 8.32 19.56
N GLU A 824 -17.36 9.12 19.87
CA GLU A 824 -18.38 9.62 18.95
C GLU A 824 -18.09 11.10 18.65
N LEU A 825 -18.03 11.48 17.37
CA LEU A 825 -17.90 12.86 16.91
C LEU A 825 -19.13 13.21 16.07
N ASP A 826 -19.91 14.21 16.49
CA ASP A 826 -20.94 14.82 15.67
C ASP A 826 -20.35 16.12 15.08
N VAL A 827 -20.12 16.16 13.77
CA VAL A 827 -19.64 17.36 13.09
C VAL A 827 -20.77 17.87 12.20
N MET A 828 -21.45 18.95 12.62
CA MET A 828 -22.53 19.57 11.85
C MET A 828 -23.68 18.59 11.50
N GLY A 829 -24.00 17.65 12.39
CA GLY A 829 -25.08 16.67 12.20
C GLY A 829 -24.62 15.33 11.59
N ARG A 830 -23.31 15.12 11.40
CA ARG A 830 -22.73 13.84 10.93
C ARG A 830 -22.02 13.15 12.08
N GLU A 831 -22.54 12.01 12.51
CA GLU A 831 -21.97 11.19 13.59
C GLU A 831 -20.90 10.21 13.06
N VAL A 832 -19.71 10.28 13.65
CA VAL A 832 -18.60 9.36 13.42
C VAL A 832 -18.25 8.67 14.73
N ARG A 833 -18.29 7.34 14.76
CA ARG A 833 -17.87 6.56 15.93
C ARG A 833 -16.60 5.77 15.64
N PHE A 834 -15.65 5.77 16.56
CA PHE A 834 -14.41 4.99 16.47
C PHE A 834 -14.02 4.40 17.82
N ASP A 835 -13.56 3.16 17.82
CA ASP A 835 -13.07 2.47 19.02
C ASP A 835 -11.54 2.57 19.10
N VAL A 836 -11.01 2.88 20.28
CA VAL A 836 -9.58 3.06 20.56
C VAL A 836 -9.16 2.22 21.76
N GLU A 837 -7.99 1.59 21.66
CA GLU A 837 -7.34 0.82 22.74
C GLU A 837 -5.98 1.46 23.02
N PRO A 838 -5.86 2.33 24.05
CA PRO A 838 -4.59 2.95 24.42
C PRO A 838 -3.49 1.90 24.69
N GLY A 839 -2.27 2.15 24.19
CA GLY A 839 -1.13 1.25 24.39
C GLY A 839 -0.98 0.11 23.36
N ARG A 840 -1.88 -0.01 22.37
CA ARG A 840 -1.67 -0.75 21.11
C ARG A 840 -1.89 0.17 19.90
N ARG A 841 -1.31 -0.16 18.74
CA ARG A 841 -1.66 0.52 17.46
C ARG A 841 -3.18 0.38 17.28
N ALA A 842 -3.91 1.49 17.29
CA ALA A 842 -5.37 1.48 17.13
C ALA A 842 -5.77 0.77 15.83
N LYS A 843 -6.66 -0.23 15.93
CA LYS A 843 -7.39 -0.76 14.78
C LYS A 843 -8.63 0.12 14.60
N VAL A 844 -8.56 1.09 13.70
CA VAL A 844 -9.69 1.97 13.41
C VAL A 844 -10.67 1.21 12.52
N VAL A 845 -11.92 1.06 12.96
CA VAL A 845 -13.04 0.64 12.11
C VAL A 845 -14.05 1.78 12.10
N PRO A 846 -14.03 2.69 11.11
CA PRO A 846 -15.02 3.75 11.05
C PRO A 846 -16.39 3.13 10.71
N LYS A 847 -17.37 3.28 11.62
CA LYS A 847 -18.79 3.06 11.29
C LYS A 847 -19.47 4.41 11.23
N VAL A 848 -19.84 4.85 10.02
CA VAL A 848 -20.68 6.03 9.84
C VAL A 848 -22.14 5.59 9.81
N ARG A 849 -22.95 6.06 10.76
CA ARG A 849 -24.41 5.92 10.69
C ARG A 849 -24.96 7.14 9.93
N GLY A 850 -25.72 6.90 8.84
CA GLY A 850 -26.38 7.96 8.07
C GLY A 850 -25.96 8.12 6.61
N GLY A 851 -25.09 7.26 6.07
CA GLY A 851 -24.88 7.15 4.62
C GLY A 851 -23.99 8.22 3.98
N GLY A 852 -22.94 8.69 4.67
CA GLY A 852 -21.91 9.55 4.07
C GLY A 852 -20.50 9.11 4.48
N TYR A 853 -19.55 9.16 3.55
CA TYR A 853 -18.11 9.08 3.84
C TYR A 853 -17.64 10.48 4.28
N ILE A 854 -16.82 10.59 5.32
CA ILE A 854 -16.03 11.82 5.57
C ILE A 854 -14.63 11.52 5.05
N PRO A 855 -14.24 12.06 3.88
CA PRO A 855 -12.89 11.90 3.38
C PRO A 855 -11.88 12.47 4.38
N ASP A 856 -10.73 11.79 4.50
CA ASP A 856 -9.52 12.34 5.11
C ASP A 856 -9.55 12.56 6.64
N LEU A 857 -10.43 11.86 7.37
CA LEU A 857 -10.36 11.74 8.83
C LEU A 857 -9.10 10.96 9.26
N ALA A 858 -8.14 11.62 9.91
CA ALA A 858 -6.94 10.98 10.45
C ALA A 858 -7.03 10.85 11.98
N ILE A 859 -6.71 9.66 12.52
CA ILE A 859 -6.73 9.39 13.98
C ILE A 859 -5.38 8.80 14.39
N ARG A 860 -4.75 9.36 15.44
CA ARG A 860 -3.51 8.89 16.05
C ARG A 860 -3.74 8.57 17.52
N ALA A 861 -3.64 7.29 17.90
CA ALA A 861 -3.64 6.88 19.30
C ALA A 861 -2.19 6.72 19.81
N GLY A 862 -1.80 7.54 20.78
CA GLY A 862 -0.60 7.39 21.60
C GLY A 862 -0.84 6.49 22.81
N ARG A 863 0.19 6.36 23.66
CA ARG A 863 0.11 5.57 24.91
C ARG A 863 -0.94 6.11 25.89
N SER A 864 -1.12 7.42 25.88
CA SER A 864 -2.03 8.16 26.75
C SER A 864 -2.67 9.34 26.01
N SER A 865 -2.87 9.23 24.70
CA SER A 865 -3.53 10.27 23.91
C SER A 865 -4.23 9.71 22.68
N VAL A 866 -5.23 10.43 22.16
CA VAL A 866 -5.87 10.19 20.88
C VAL A 866 -6.03 11.53 20.16
N SER A 867 -5.34 11.74 19.05
CA SER A 867 -5.49 12.92 18.20
C SER A 867 -6.37 12.57 17.00
N ILE A 868 -7.37 13.39 16.71
CA ILE A 868 -8.23 13.29 15.53
C ILE A 868 -8.02 14.55 14.68
N MET A 869 -7.99 14.42 13.36
CA MET A 869 -7.84 15.54 12.44
C MET A 869 -8.83 15.42 11.28
N LEU A 870 -9.51 16.52 10.99
CA LEU A 870 -10.66 16.63 10.08
C LEU A 870 -10.44 17.78 9.10
N PRO A 871 -10.08 17.51 7.83
CA PRO A 871 -9.99 18.56 6.81
C PRO A 871 -11.37 19.18 6.53
N TRP A 872 -11.49 20.48 6.65
CA TRP A 872 -12.72 21.22 6.40
C TRP A 872 -13.17 21.15 4.93
N ARG A 873 -12.22 21.07 3.98
CA ARG A 873 -12.54 20.92 2.55
C ARG A 873 -13.17 19.57 2.17
N SER A 874 -13.02 18.54 3.00
CA SER A 874 -13.67 17.24 2.74
C SER A 874 -15.11 17.19 3.27
N ILE A 875 -15.56 18.24 3.96
CA ILE A 875 -16.94 18.45 4.38
C ILE A 875 -17.62 19.29 3.29
N ASP A 876 -18.01 18.65 2.18
CA ASP A 876 -18.89 19.25 1.14
C ASP A 876 -20.29 19.52 1.73
N ALA A 877 -20.42 20.56 2.55
CA ALA A 877 -21.71 20.99 3.08
C ALA A 877 -21.71 22.49 3.35
N GLU A 878 -22.78 23.18 2.92
CA GLU A 878 -23.06 24.51 3.42
C GLU A 878 -23.22 24.46 4.95
N PRO A 879 -22.62 25.37 5.72
CA PRO A 879 -22.75 25.38 7.17
C PRO A 879 -24.22 25.52 7.58
N ILE A 880 -24.75 24.55 8.31
CA ILE A 880 -26.12 24.60 8.83
C ILE A 880 -26.16 25.67 9.95
N PRO A 881 -27.06 26.66 9.89
CA PRO A 881 -27.22 27.63 10.96
C PRO A 881 -27.56 26.91 12.28
N GLY A 882 -26.72 27.06 13.31
CA GLY A 882 -26.86 26.40 14.61
C GLY A 882 -26.21 25.00 14.71
N GLY A 883 -25.49 24.55 13.68
CA GLY A 883 -24.67 23.34 13.75
C GLY A 883 -23.43 23.54 14.64
N GLY A 884 -23.23 22.64 15.60
CA GLY A 884 -22.03 22.59 16.43
C GLY A 884 -21.17 21.36 16.14
N ILE A 885 -19.99 21.30 16.74
CA ILE A 885 -19.23 20.05 16.89
C ILE A 885 -19.66 19.44 18.23
N LYS A 886 -19.90 18.13 18.32
CA LYS A 886 -20.05 17.41 19.59
C LYS A 886 -19.05 16.27 19.64
N VAL A 887 -18.51 16.02 20.82
CA VAL A 887 -17.60 14.90 21.10
C VAL A 887 -18.18 14.12 22.27
N GLY A 888 -18.40 12.82 22.07
CA GLY A 888 -18.78 11.84 23.09
C GLY A 888 -17.71 10.77 23.22
N ILE A 889 -17.53 10.23 24.43
CA ILE A 889 -16.59 9.14 24.72
C ILE A 889 -17.30 8.14 25.65
N GLU A 890 -17.11 6.85 25.39
CA GLU A 890 -17.73 5.71 26.06
C GLU A 890 -16.65 4.65 26.35
N ALA A 891 -16.53 4.15 27.58
CA ALA A 891 -15.66 3.00 27.87
C ALA A 891 -16.36 1.69 27.49
N ILE A 892 -15.64 0.75 26.86
CA ILE A 892 -16.16 -0.52 26.36
C ILE A 892 -15.53 -1.66 27.18
N ASP A 893 -16.35 -2.41 27.91
CA ASP A 893 -15.89 -3.61 28.63
C ASP A 893 -15.68 -4.80 27.66
N SER A 894 -14.97 -5.85 28.10
CA SER A 894 -14.57 -6.99 27.26
C SER A 894 -15.74 -7.72 26.58
N ASP A 895 -16.94 -7.59 27.11
CA ASP A 895 -18.17 -8.25 26.64
C ASP A 895 -19.13 -7.31 25.87
N GLY A 896 -18.76 -6.04 25.66
CA GLY A 896 -19.52 -5.09 24.83
C GLY A 896 -20.76 -4.46 25.48
N GLU A 897 -21.03 -4.73 26.76
CA GLU A 897 -22.13 -4.12 27.53
C GLU A 897 -21.57 -3.44 28.79
N GLY A 898 -21.12 -2.19 28.66
CA GLY A 898 -20.58 -1.37 29.77
C GLY A 898 -21.54 -0.24 30.20
N SER A 899 -21.50 0.11 31.49
CA SER A 899 -22.29 1.18 32.11
C SER A 899 -21.89 2.59 31.65
N VAL A 900 -22.89 3.44 31.45
CA VAL A 900 -22.84 4.73 30.72
C VAL A 900 -22.35 5.90 31.59
N GLU A 901 -21.20 6.50 31.26
CA GLU A 901 -20.97 7.94 31.46
C GLU A 901 -20.87 8.61 30.09
N ARG A 902 -21.89 9.40 29.72
CA ARG A 902 -21.96 10.10 28.43
C ARG A 902 -21.45 11.53 28.59
N PHE A 903 -20.32 11.83 27.97
CA PHE A 903 -19.80 13.20 27.89
C PHE A 903 -20.43 13.89 26.68
N GLU A 904 -21.18 14.98 26.89
CA GLU A 904 -21.75 15.76 25.79
C GLU A 904 -21.16 17.18 25.85
N TRP A 905 -20.25 17.50 24.92
CA TRP A 905 -19.84 18.89 24.69
C TRP A 905 -20.81 19.54 23.70
N LYS A 906 -21.48 20.62 24.11
CA LYS A 906 -22.31 21.49 23.26
C LYS A 906 -21.62 22.84 23.12
N GLY A 907 -20.77 23.00 22.10
CA GLY A 907 -20.28 24.31 21.69
C GLY A 907 -21.00 24.78 20.43
N GLU A 908 -21.57 25.99 20.46
CA GLU A 908 -21.94 26.71 19.23
C GLU A 908 -20.67 27.32 18.64
N ALA A 909 -20.27 26.86 17.45
CA ALA A 909 -19.28 27.54 16.63
C ALA A 909 -20.02 28.65 15.86
N VAL A 910 -19.95 29.90 16.34
CA VAL A 910 -20.50 31.04 15.62
C VAL A 910 -19.43 31.57 14.66
N ILE A 911 -19.62 31.33 13.37
CA ILE A 911 -18.80 31.91 12.31
C ILE A 911 -19.38 33.30 12.01
N SER A 912 -18.66 34.36 12.37
CA SER A 912 -18.97 35.75 11.99
C SER A 912 -17.93 36.23 10.97
N PRO A 913 -18.34 36.94 9.90
CA PRO A 913 -17.43 37.46 8.87
C PRO A 913 -16.37 38.42 9.40
#